data_AF-A0A948URL5-F1
#
_entry.id   AF-A0A948URL5-F1
#
_cell.length_a   1.000
_cell.length_b   1.000
_cell.length_c   1.000
_cell.angle_alpha   90.00
_cell.angle_beta   90.00
_cell.angle_gamma   90.00
#
_symmetry.space_group_name_H-M   'P 1'
#
loop_
_entity.id
_entity.type
_entity.pdbx_description
1 polymer ?
#
loop_
_entity_poly.entity_id
_entity_poly.type
_entity_poly.pdbx_seq_one_letter_code
_entity_poly.pdbx_strand_id
1 'polypeptide(L)'
;MKTVKMRALILFFLSIVLVSLTGCIYDHDGNTSPIANAGVDQTIRFGESVTLSGSGSSDPDGTIELYQWLGGPINEESNNPTSVVSGLAEGNYTVTLTVTDNEGATDTDTVVISVVPNQPPVALDQNITMWENTSQAITLNATDDGDVNNLIYTIVSLPSSGAVTLNGNVATYTPDADYNGADSFTFKVNDGVQDSATATVAITINNQVSTATFVITVKTDNVGSSSDTQFEIPTTGVGYNYSVDCDHDGIDEATGQTSNYTCNYASAGTYTIDIKGDFPRIFFNGYMVGIGDHEKLLSIDQWGEGQWTSMDRAFRGCSNMVVNASDIPDLSLVTETRYMFSMISGINQDLNDWNVSNVTNMDSMFQGISSFNKPIGNWDVSNATNMRAIFAGASDFNQSLNSWNVSNVLIMDNMFHGATSFDQDISSWNTGSVTSMIYMFSGASSFNQPIGSWNVANVTDMQYMFRDAVLFNQALNNWDVSKVTIMTGMFTGASAFNQPLNNWVVSSAVDMSHMFSGAASFNQDISSWDVSSATTMRYMFASALSFNQNIDAWDVSSVANMDGMFNTASAFSQDLTSWDVSSVTDMSNMFYNTASFDNNISNWDVSAVTTMRAMFGGFSSIFNQDISSWDVSAVTNMYYMFQNNHLFNQDISSWNVSAVTNMNSMFWGASAFNQAIDSWVVSSVTDMTAMFLNASAFNQDISGWDVSSVTTMDSMFYQASAFNQNLSTWNVRNVTNMRWMFYNTPFDQDIGSWDVSQVTNMESMFNGATLSTPNYDALLIGWDAQNLQPNVTFDGGNSQYSAGAAEDARAYMIATDGWTITDGGLATP
;
A
#
# COMPACT_ATOMS: atom_id res chain seq x y z
N MET A 1 -22.64 26.38 102.87
CA MET A 1 -23.49 26.26 104.08
C MET A 1 -23.44 24.80 104.55
N LYS A 2 -23.46 24.53 105.88
CA LYS A 2 -23.69 23.20 106.53
C LYS A 2 -22.60 22.11 106.23
N THR A 3 -21.78 21.62 107.19
CA THR A 3 -22.01 20.66 108.33
C THR A 3 -22.26 19.19 107.87
N VAL A 4 -21.82 18.08 108.51
CA VAL A 4 -21.62 17.81 109.97
C VAL A 4 -20.94 16.42 110.29
N LYS A 5 -20.16 16.29 111.41
CA LYS A 5 -19.90 15.07 112.29
C LYS A 5 -19.08 13.81 111.81
N MET A 6 -18.51 12.88 112.64
CA MET A 6 -18.14 12.78 114.10
C MET A 6 -17.54 11.43 114.64
N ARG A 7 -16.39 11.44 115.37
CA ARG A 7 -15.90 10.69 116.62
C ARG A 7 -16.07 9.14 116.84
N ALA A 8 -15.46 8.43 117.83
CA ALA A 8 -14.17 8.42 118.64
C ALA A 8 -14.25 7.48 119.93
N LEU A 9 -13.12 7.30 120.70
CA LEU A 9 -12.96 6.79 122.12
C LEU A 9 -12.94 5.22 122.38
N ILE A 10 -12.43 4.55 123.46
CA ILE A 10 -12.07 4.82 124.90
C ILE A 10 -10.72 4.16 125.40
N LEU A 11 -10.51 3.74 126.69
CA LEU A 11 -9.17 3.73 127.39
C LEU A 11 -8.96 2.93 128.76
N PHE A 12 -7.72 2.45 129.07
CA PHE A 12 -6.92 2.44 130.39
C PHE A 12 -7.03 1.39 131.59
N PHE A 13 -5.87 1.02 132.25
CA PHE A 13 -5.53 0.76 133.74
C PHE A 13 -4.90 -0.57 134.38
N LEU A 14 -3.71 -0.46 135.08
CA LEU A 14 -3.30 -0.89 136.50
C LEU A 14 -2.36 -2.10 136.98
N SER A 15 -1.31 -1.79 137.81
CA SER A 15 -0.76 -2.49 139.07
C SER A 15 0.49 -3.47 139.15
N ILE A 16 0.91 -3.90 140.38
CA ILE A 16 2.27 -4.41 140.78
C ILE A 16 2.31 -5.45 141.97
N VAL A 17 3.34 -6.34 142.02
CA VAL A 17 3.90 -7.16 143.17
C VAL A 17 3.22 -8.46 143.72
N LEU A 18 4.09 -9.39 144.17
CA LEU A 18 3.92 -10.59 145.06
C LEU A 18 3.67 -11.97 144.40
N VAL A 19 3.76 -13.02 145.23
CA VAL A 19 4.01 -14.43 144.86
C VAL A 19 2.73 -15.24 144.65
N SER A 20 2.81 -16.26 143.78
CA SER A 20 1.82 -17.33 143.48
C SER A 20 0.79 -17.00 142.38
N LEU A 21 -0.20 -17.88 142.22
CA LEU A 21 -0.94 -18.15 140.97
C LEU A 21 -1.67 -16.93 140.35
N THR A 22 -1.80 -16.99 139.01
CA THR A 22 -2.87 -16.39 138.16
C THR A 22 -3.05 -14.86 138.15
N GLY A 23 -2.84 -14.24 136.98
CA GLY A 23 -3.15 -12.84 136.68
C GLY A 23 -2.71 -12.48 135.25
N CYS A 24 -3.23 -11.38 134.67
CA CYS A 24 -2.95 -10.95 133.29
C CYS A 24 -2.72 -9.43 133.20
N ILE A 25 -2.09 -8.97 132.09
CA ILE A 25 -2.08 -7.59 131.54
C ILE A 25 -1.25 -6.56 132.35
N TYR A 26 -0.44 -5.64 131.80
CA TYR A 26 0.16 -5.33 130.47
C TYR A 26 1.60 -4.74 130.77
N ASP A 27 2.47 -4.24 129.89
CA ASP A 27 2.34 -3.43 128.65
C ASP A 27 3.67 -3.39 127.85
N HIS A 28 3.60 -2.94 126.58
CA HIS A 28 4.66 -2.42 125.70
C HIS A 28 6.01 -3.15 125.50
N ASP A 29 6.15 -3.79 124.34
CA ASP A 29 7.15 -3.39 123.32
C ASP A 29 6.39 -2.64 122.18
N GLY A 30 7.02 -2.21 121.09
CA GLY A 30 6.36 -1.41 120.03
C GLY A 30 6.81 -1.73 118.61
N ASN A 31 5.89 -1.55 117.64
CA ASN A 31 6.06 -1.85 116.22
C ASN A 31 7.33 -1.22 115.61
N THR A 32 8.06 -2.00 114.81
CA THR A 32 9.17 -1.49 113.99
C THR A 32 8.62 -0.96 112.67
N SER A 33 9.23 0.09 112.11
CA SER A 33 8.85 0.55 110.78
C SER A 33 9.39 -0.39 109.69
N PRO A 34 8.70 -0.54 108.55
CA PRO A 34 9.17 -1.32 107.42
C PRO A 34 10.44 -0.69 106.81
N ILE A 35 10.99 -1.35 105.80
CA ILE A 35 12.15 -0.89 105.02
C ILE A 35 11.70 -0.74 103.57
N ALA A 36 11.68 0.49 103.07
CA ALA A 36 11.37 0.80 101.68
C ALA A 36 12.56 0.46 100.75
N ASN A 37 12.25 0.07 99.51
CA ASN A 37 13.23 -0.11 98.44
C ASN A 37 12.54 0.15 97.10
N ALA A 38 12.84 1.30 96.48
CA ALA A 38 12.26 1.77 95.23
C ALA A 38 12.91 1.15 93.98
N GLY A 39 13.95 0.33 94.15
CA GLY A 39 14.79 -0.20 93.08
C GLY A 39 15.96 0.74 92.74
N VAL A 40 16.63 0.47 91.62
CA VAL A 40 17.74 1.30 91.14
C VAL A 40 17.23 2.44 90.25
N ASP A 41 17.96 3.55 90.19
CA ASP A 41 17.70 4.65 89.25
C ASP A 41 17.55 4.15 87.81
N GLN A 42 16.60 4.73 87.10
CA GLN A 42 16.21 4.37 85.74
C GLN A 42 16.62 5.46 84.75
N THR A 43 16.95 5.07 83.52
CA THR A 43 17.14 5.99 82.40
C THR A 43 16.34 5.48 81.22
N ILE A 44 15.54 6.35 80.62
CA ILE A 44 14.72 6.10 79.43
C ILE A 44 14.81 7.29 78.48
N ARG A 45 14.29 7.13 77.27
CA ARG A 45 14.24 8.16 76.22
C ARG A 45 12.87 8.84 76.17
N PHE A 46 12.81 10.01 75.56
CA PHE A 46 11.58 10.76 75.36
C PHE A 46 10.55 9.94 74.56
N GLY A 47 9.41 9.64 75.20
CA GLY A 47 8.34 8.82 74.63
C GLY A 47 8.24 7.38 75.17
N GLU A 48 9.28 6.88 75.84
CA GLU A 48 9.27 5.55 76.46
C GLU A 48 8.43 5.46 77.74
N SER A 49 8.28 4.23 78.26
CA SER A 49 7.65 3.93 79.55
C SER A 49 8.53 3.02 80.40
N VAL A 50 8.59 3.27 81.71
CA VAL A 50 9.39 2.49 82.67
C VAL A 50 8.51 1.82 83.73
N THR A 51 8.84 0.57 84.07
CA THR A 51 8.20 -0.16 85.18
C THR A 51 9.04 0.00 86.46
N LEU A 52 8.47 0.63 87.47
CA LEU A 52 9.06 0.71 88.82
C LEU A 52 8.67 -0.53 89.64
N SER A 53 9.51 -0.96 90.58
CA SER A 53 9.25 -2.17 91.38
C SER A 53 9.71 -2.05 92.83
N GLY A 54 8.75 -1.86 93.74
CA GLY A 54 8.96 -1.76 95.18
C GLY A 54 9.21 -3.10 95.88
N SER A 55 9.34 -4.19 95.10
CA SER A 55 9.35 -5.57 95.57
C SER A 55 10.61 -5.98 96.35
N GLY A 56 11.59 -5.07 96.47
CA GLY A 56 12.73 -5.23 97.38
C GLY A 56 12.46 -4.74 98.80
N SER A 57 11.29 -4.13 99.05
CA SER A 57 10.88 -3.63 100.37
C SER A 57 10.54 -4.80 101.30
N SER A 58 10.75 -4.63 102.60
CA SER A 58 10.49 -5.66 103.60
C SER A 58 10.00 -5.09 104.93
N ASP A 59 9.50 -5.98 105.78
CA ASP A 59 8.98 -5.65 107.10
C ASP A 59 9.70 -6.56 108.13
N PRO A 60 10.33 -6.01 109.20
CA PRO A 60 11.04 -6.81 110.19
C PRO A 60 10.16 -7.67 111.11
N ASP A 61 8.95 -7.23 111.43
CA ASP A 61 8.05 -7.82 112.44
C ASP A 61 6.61 -8.06 111.96
N GLY A 62 6.20 -7.51 110.81
CA GLY A 62 4.88 -7.67 110.20
C GLY A 62 4.89 -8.05 108.69
N THR A 63 3.98 -7.43 107.95
CA THR A 63 3.84 -7.51 106.49
C THR A 63 3.42 -6.14 105.91
N ILE A 64 4.01 -5.75 104.77
CA ILE A 64 3.62 -4.54 104.03
C ILE A 64 2.21 -4.72 103.45
N GLU A 65 1.25 -3.89 103.86
CA GLU A 65 -0.10 -3.86 103.27
C GLU A 65 -0.17 -2.96 102.04
N LEU A 66 0.52 -1.81 102.03
CA LEU A 66 0.34 -0.77 101.01
C LEU A 66 1.68 -0.24 100.46
N TYR A 67 1.73 -0.05 99.14
CA TYR A 67 2.77 0.66 98.41
C TYR A 67 2.16 1.93 97.79
N GLN A 68 2.79 3.08 98.01
CA GLN A 68 2.41 4.35 97.39
C GLN A 68 3.56 4.91 96.56
N TRP A 69 3.33 5.10 95.27
CA TRP A 69 4.26 5.74 94.34
C TRP A 69 3.85 7.19 94.09
N LEU A 70 4.70 8.14 94.47
CA LEU A 70 4.42 9.57 94.38
C LEU A 70 5.62 10.38 93.88
N GLY A 71 5.50 10.99 92.71
CA GLY A 71 6.51 11.90 92.15
C GLY A 71 6.46 11.97 90.62
N GLY A 72 6.84 13.10 90.03
CA GLY A 72 6.57 13.35 88.61
C GLY A 72 5.06 13.30 88.31
N PRO A 73 4.60 12.56 87.29
CA PRO A 73 3.18 12.43 86.96
C PRO A 73 2.46 11.30 87.73
N ILE A 74 3.19 10.41 88.44
CA ILE A 74 2.60 9.27 89.14
C ILE A 74 2.17 9.63 90.56
N ASN A 75 0.97 9.19 90.91
CA ASN A 75 0.38 9.22 92.25
C ASN A 75 -0.57 8.02 92.37
N GLU A 76 -0.03 6.86 92.75
CA GLU A 76 -0.78 5.60 92.86
C GLU A 76 -0.59 4.96 94.24
N GLU A 77 -1.68 4.46 94.83
CA GLU A 77 -1.71 3.67 96.06
C GLU A 77 -2.22 2.27 95.71
N SER A 78 -1.47 1.22 96.08
CA SER A 78 -1.75 -0.16 95.67
C SER A 78 -1.14 -1.21 96.60
N ASN A 79 -1.78 -2.38 96.71
CA ASN A 79 -1.18 -3.56 97.35
C ASN A 79 -0.17 -4.28 96.41
N ASN A 80 0.02 -3.80 95.18
CA ASN A 80 1.02 -4.30 94.24
C ASN A 80 2.30 -3.43 94.29
N PRO A 81 3.50 -4.00 94.47
CA PRO A 81 4.75 -3.23 94.49
C PRO A 81 5.13 -2.58 93.14
N THR A 82 4.57 -3.03 92.00
CA THR A 82 4.92 -2.49 90.67
C THR A 82 3.94 -1.46 90.14
N SER A 83 4.46 -0.47 89.40
CA SER A 83 3.68 0.48 88.60
C SER A 83 4.45 0.87 87.33
N VAL A 84 3.78 1.46 86.34
CA VAL A 84 4.34 1.84 85.03
C VAL A 84 4.18 3.35 84.81
N VAL A 85 5.30 4.06 84.70
CA VAL A 85 5.35 5.50 84.40
C VAL A 85 5.58 5.69 82.90
N SER A 86 4.80 6.56 82.27
CA SER A 86 4.87 6.86 80.83
C SER A 86 4.50 8.33 80.55
N GLY A 87 4.77 8.82 79.34
CA GLY A 87 4.39 10.18 78.94
C GLY A 87 5.19 11.29 79.64
N LEU A 88 6.40 10.98 80.11
CA LEU A 88 7.32 11.96 80.68
C LEU A 88 7.92 12.86 79.59
N ALA A 89 8.09 14.14 79.91
CA ALA A 89 8.94 15.04 79.11
C ALA A 89 10.42 14.86 79.48
N GLU A 90 11.34 15.40 78.69
CA GLU A 90 12.78 15.38 78.99
C GLU A 90 13.11 15.96 80.37
N GLY A 91 14.06 15.33 81.07
CA GLY A 91 14.51 15.73 82.41
C GLY A 91 14.44 14.61 83.46
N ASN A 92 14.80 14.94 84.69
CA ASN A 92 14.94 13.97 85.78
C ASN A 92 13.77 14.08 86.77
N TYR A 93 13.11 12.96 87.04
CA TYR A 93 11.97 12.84 87.95
C TYR A 93 12.32 11.95 89.13
N THR A 94 12.34 12.51 90.34
CA THR A 94 12.40 11.70 91.56
C THR A 94 11.00 11.20 91.88
N VAL A 95 10.82 9.88 91.93
CA VAL A 95 9.60 9.22 92.40
C VAL A 95 9.89 8.62 93.77
N THR A 96 9.04 8.92 94.74
CA THR A 96 9.13 8.37 96.10
C THR A 96 8.23 7.14 96.19
N LEU A 97 8.77 6.03 96.67
CA LEU A 97 8.00 4.91 97.20
C LEU A 97 7.80 5.15 98.70
N THR A 98 6.56 5.09 99.16
CA THR A 98 6.22 4.91 100.58
C THR A 98 5.65 3.51 100.76
N VAL A 99 6.13 2.75 101.75
CA VAL A 99 5.53 1.46 102.14
C VAL A 99 4.92 1.56 103.53
N THR A 100 3.78 0.90 103.73
CA THR A 100 3.04 0.88 105.02
C THR A 100 2.86 -0.56 105.50
N ASP A 101 3.20 -0.83 106.76
CA ASP A 101 3.01 -2.12 107.42
C ASP A 101 1.55 -2.36 107.88
N ASN A 102 1.28 -3.56 108.39
CA ASN A 102 -0.04 -3.95 108.91
C ASN A 102 -0.38 -3.40 110.32
N GLU A 103 0.46 -2.57 110.94
CA GLU A 103 0.17 -1.84 112.18
C GLU A 103 0.10 -0.31 111.99
N GLY A 104 0.40 0.18 110.78
CA GLY A 104 0.28 1.56 110.33
C GLY A 104 1.55 2.41 110.42
N ALA A 105 2.74 1.84 110.56
CA ALA A 105 3.99 2.60 110.38
C ALA A 105 4.52 2.51 108.94
N THR A 106 5.42 3.43 108.60
CA THR A 106 5.79 3.74 107.21
C THR A 106 7.27 4.04 107.05
N ASP A 107 7.84 3.66 105.92
CA ASP A 107 9.18 4.08 105.47
C ASP A 107 9.17 4.51 103.99
N THR A 108 10.19 5.24 103.56
CA THR A 108 10.27 5.85 102.22
C THR A 108 11.63 5.71 101.56
N ASP A 109 11.63 5.34 100.28
CA ASP A 109 12.82 5.32 99.41
C ASP A 109 12.52 6.03 98.08
N THR A 110 13.54 6.42 97.32
CA THR A 110 13.38 7.21 96.09
C THR A 110 14.15 6.65 94.91
N VAL A 111 13.48 6.58 93.75
CA VAL A 111 14.09 6.25 92.46
C VAL A 111 14.05 7.46 91.53
N VAL A 112 15.15 7.74 90.84
CA VAL A 112 15.22 8.77 89.81
C VAL A 112 14.98 8.14 88.44
N ILE A 113 14.01 8.69 87.69
CA ILE A 113 13.84 8.42 86.26
C ILE A 113 14.49 9.58 85.50
N SER A 114 15.59 9.33 84.79
CA SER A 114 16.20 10.30 83.87
C SER A 114 15.64 10.09 82.46
N VAL A 115 15.00 11.10 81.89
CA VAL A 115 14.44 11.06 80.52
C VAL A 115 15.35 11.86 79.60
N VAL A 116 16.07 11.16 78.72
CA VAL A 116 16.99 11.78 77.75
C VAL A 116 16.26 12.09 76.42
N PRO A 117 16.75 13.05 75.61
CA PRO A 117 16.17 13.35 74.30
C PRO A 117 16.18 12.14 73.36
N ASN A 118 15.27 12.14 72.39
CA ASN A 118 15.34 11.22 71.25
C ASN A 118 16.56 11.53 70.37
N GLN A 119 17.18 10.52 69.77
CA GLN A 119 18.20 10.70 68.74
C GLN A 119 17.61 10.25 67.39
N PRO A 120 17.51 11.12 66.37
CA PRO A 120 16.91 10.74 65.10
C PRO A 120 17.80 9.77 64.31
N PRO A 121 17.20 8.89 63.48
CA PRO A 121 17.93 7.94 62.65
C PRO A 121 18.84 8.66 61.63
N VAL A 122 19.86 7.95 61.15
CA VAL A 122 20.83 8.44 60.17
C VAL A 122 20.67 7.67 58.87
N ALA A 123 20.07 8.30 57.86
CA ALA A 123 20.11 7.83 56.48
C ALA A 123 21.53 7.99 55.91
N LEU A 124 21.96 7.06 55.05
CA LEU A 124 23.33 7.02 54.52
C LEU A 124 23.35 7.23 53.00
N ASP A 125 24.28 8.07 52.53
CA ASP A 125 24.52 8.27 51.10
C ASP A 125 25.00 6.98 50.41
N GLN A 126 24.55 6.76 49.17
CA GLN A 126 24.88 5.58 48.39
C GLN A 126 25.29 5.96 46.97
N ASN A 127 26.28 5.24 46.42
CA ASN A 127 26.67 5.33 45.02
C ASN A 127 26.33 4.01 44.34
N ILE A 128 25.54 4.07 43.26
CA ILE A 128 25.05 2.92 42.50
C ILE A 128 25.56 3.04 41.06
N THR A 129 25.98 1.93 40.46
CA THR A 129 26.40 1.84 39.06
C THR A 129 25.59 0.77 38.36
N MET A 130 24.99 1.10 37.22
CA MET A 130 24.10 0.23 36.46
C MET A 130 24.25 0.43 34.95
N TRP A 131 23.51 -0.35 34.16
CA TRP A 131 23.35 -0.17 32.72
C TRP A 131 22.01 0.54 32.44
N GLU A 132 21.92 1.20 31.29
CA GLU A 132 20.66 1.76 30.79
C GLU A 132 19.62 0.66 30.49
N ASN A 133 18.37 1.08 30.24
CA ASN A 133 17.22 0.23 29.89
C ASN A 133 16.90 -0.93 30.87
N THR A 134 17.60 -1.01 32.02
CA THR A 134 17.45 -2.05 33.05
C THR A 134 16.98 -1.43 34.36
N SER A 135 15.96 -2.01 34.99
CA SER A 135 15.52 -1.57 36.33
C SER A 135 16.34 -2.26 37.43
N GLN A 136 16.77 -1.52 38.46
CA GLN A 136 17.55 -2.06 39.58
C GLN A 136 16.88 -1.80 40.93
N ALA A 137 16.79 -2.85 41.76
CA ALA A 137 16.39 -2.76 43.15
C ALA A 137 17.58 -2.34 44.04
N ILE A 138 17.44 -1.24 44.76
CA ILE A 138 18.44 -0.63 45.63
C ILE A 138 17.94 -0.70 47.07
N THR A 139 18.63 -1.48 47.92
CA THR A 139 18.38 -1.44 49.37
C THR A 139 18.90 -0.12 49.92
N LEU A 140 18.02 0.65 50.56
CA LEU A 140 18.34 1.91 51.21
C LEU A 140 18.96 1.65 52.59
N ASN A 141 20.09 2.30 52.85
CA ASN A 141 20.89 2.13 54.06
C ASN A 141 20.59 3.22 55.08
N ALA A 142 20.35 2.83 56.33
CA ALA A 142 20.28 3.72 57.47
C ALA A 142 20.76 3.03 58.75
N THR A 143 21.10 3.82 59.76
CA THR A 143 21.46 3.37 61.10
C THR A 143 20.68 4.12 62.16
N ASP A 144 20.35 3.42 63.24
CA ASP A 144 19.54 3.87 64.38
C ASP A 144 20.22 3.33 65.66
N ASP A 145 20.14 4.02 66.80
CA ASP A 145 20.86 3.61 68.02
C ASP A 145 20.16 2.54 68.89
N GLY A 146 19.09 1.95 68.38
CA GLY A 146 18.50 0.70 68.87
C GLY A 146 17.10 0.85 69.49
N ASP A 147 16.57 2.07 69.43
CA ASP A 147 15.32 2.55 69.99
C ASP A 147 14.11 1.86 69.36
N VAL A 148 14.04 1.82 68.01
CA VAL A 148 12.85 1.37 67.28
C VAL A 148 13.20 0.45 66.10
N ASN A 149 12.72 -0.80 66.16
CA ASN A 149 12.99 -1.83 65.14
C ASN A 149 12.24 -1.64 63.80
N ASN A 150 11.57 -0.50 63.55
CA ASN A 150 10.68 -0.31 62.41
C ASN A 150 10.84 1.08 61.75
N LEU A 151 11.97 1.26 61.07
CA LEU A 151 12.31 2.47 60.33
C LEU A 151 11.41 2.66 59.08
N ILE A 152 10.84 3.86 58.94
CA ILE A 152 9.97 4.25 57.81
C ILE A 152 10.80 5.06 56.81
N TYR A 153 10.93 4.57 55.58
CA TYR A 153 11.68 5.21 54.50
C TYR A 153 10.77 6.12 53.66
N THR A 154 11.28 7.21 53.11
CA THR A 154 10.52 8.12 52.23
C THR A 154 11.43 8.79 51.21
N ILE A 155 11.04 8.75 49.93
CA ILE A 155 11.70 9.51 48.86
C ILE A 155 11.37 11.00 49.01
N VAL A 156 12.38 11.87 48.93
CA VAL A 156 12.30 13.32 49.16
C VAL A 156 12.40 14.10 47.84
N SER A 157 13.27 13.66 46.93
CA SER A 157 13.32 14.12 45.54
C SER A 157 13.32 12.93 44.60
N LEU A 158 12.61 13.04 43.47
CA LEU A 158 12.63 12.06 42.40
C LEU A 158 13.91 12.22 41.56
N PRO A 159 14.29 11.18 40.78
CA PRO A 159 15.32 11.30 39.76
C PRO A 159 14.93 12.31 38.67
N SER A 160 15.90 12.65 37.82
CA SER A 160 15.76 13.63 36.73
C SER A 160 15.72 13.03 35.32
N SER A 161 16.13 11.77 35.19
CA SER A 161 16.14 10.99 33.94
C SER A 161 15.76 9.52 34.22
N GLY A 162 14.71 9.33 35.03
CA GLY A 162 14.17 8.03 35.41
C GLY A 162 13.12 8.12 36.52
N ALA A 163 12.51 6.97 36.82
CA ALA A 163 11.52 6.80 37.87
C ALA A 163 12.06 6.00 39.05
N VAL A 164 11.51 6.22 40.25
CA VAL A 164 11.79 5.42 41.44
C VAL A 164 10.49 5.02 42.15
N THR A 165 10.39 3.75 42.56
CA THR A 165 9.30 3.21 43.36
C THR A 165 9.85 2.61 44.66
N LEU A 166 9.19 2.86 45.79
CA LEU A 166 9.67 2.46 47.11
C LEU A 166 8.75 1.40 47.74
N ASN A 167 9.34 0.30 48.22
CA ASN A 167 8.65 -0.76 48.95
C ASN A 167 9.47 -1.15 50.18
N GLY A 168 9.01 -0.76 51.37
CA GLY A 168 9.80 -0.88 52.60
C GLY A 168 11.09 -0.07 52.50
N ASN A 169 12.23 -0.72 52.70
CA ASN A 169 13.56 -0.12 52.52
C ASN A 169 14.18 -0.41 51.14
N VAL A 170 13.43 -0.93 50.16
CA VAL A 170 13.93 -1.20 48.81
C VAL A 170 13.33 -0.21 47.82
N ALA A 171 14.19 0.60 47.19
CA ALA A 171 13.85 1.50 46.11
C ALA A 171 14.19 0.84 44.76
N THR A 172 13.19 0.55 43.93
CA THR A 172 13.42 0.13 42.54
C THR A 172 13.51 1.37 41.66
N TYR A 173 14.69 1.61 41.09
CA TYR A 173 14.94 2.65 40.10
C TYR A 173 14.87 2.08 38.68
N THR A 174 14.30 2.85 37.77
CA THR A 174 14.18 2.57 36.35
C THR A 174 14.63 3.82 35.59
N PRO A 175 15.73 3.78 34.81
CA PRO A 175 16.14 4.92 34.00
C PRO A 175 15.11 5.19 32.89
N ASP A 176 15.08 6.42 32.39
CA ASP A 176 14.43 6.71 31.12
C ASP A 176 15.14 5.96 29.97
N ALA A 177 14.41 5.70 28.89
CA ALA A 177 14.93 4.94 27.75
C ALA A 177 16.18 5.62 27.16
N ASP A 178 17.23 4.82 26.94
CA ASP A 178 18.50 5.20 26.34
C ASP A 178 19.23 6.37 27.06
N TYR A 179 18.91 6.60 28.34
CA TYR A 179 19.62 7.58 29.17
C TYR A 179 20.90 7.01 29.78
N ASN A 180 22.05 7.36 29.18
CA ASN A 180 23.36 7.18 29.79
C ASN A 180 23.86 8.48 30.47
N GLY A 181 24.29 8.40 31.73
CA GLY A 181 24.73 9.57 32.47
C GLY A 181 24.73 9.41 33.98
N ALA A 182 24.78 10.54 34.69
CA ALA A 182 24.54 10.58 36.13
C ALA A 182 23.08 10.99 36.39
N ASP A 183 22.46 10.40 37.40
CA ASP A 183 21.21 10.86 37.99
C ASP A 183 21.23 10.64 39.51
N SER A 184 20.26 11.15 40.25
CA SER A 184 20.17 10.93 41.69
C SER A 184 18.76 11.14 42.22
N PHE A 185 18.36 10.33 43.20
CA PHE A 185 17.21 10.62 44.05
C PHE A 185 17.68 10.79 45.51
N THR A 186 16.87 11.48 46.32
CA THR A 186 17.17 11.63 47.75
C THR A 186 16.10 10.98 48.62
N PHE A 187 16.48 10.50 49.79
CA PHE A 187 15.57 9.87 50.75
C PHE A 187 15.83 10.34 52.19
N LYS A 188 14.84 10.10 53.05
CA LYS A 188 14.96 10.23 54.50
C LYS A 188 14.38 8.99 55.18
N VAL A 189 14.68 8.82 56.45
CA VAL A 189 14.20 7.73 57.30
C VAL A 189 13.62 8.31 58.58
N ASN A 190 12.61 7.67 59.16
CA ASN A 190 11.91 8.12 60.35
C ASN A 190 11.73 6.93 61.33
N ASP A 191 11.98 7.18 62.61
CA ASP A 191 11.90 6.21 63.73
C ASP A 191 10.48 6.07 64.32
N GLY A 192 9.55 6.94 63.93
CA GLY A 192 8.21 7.11 64.52
C GLY A 192 8.05 8.41 65.31
N VAL A 193 9.14 9.14 65.55
CA VAL A 193 9.24 10.40 66.32
C VAL A 193 9.81 11.54 65.47
N GLN A 194 10.92 11.31 64.77
CA GLN A 194 11.70 12.33 64.07
C GLN A 194 12.29 11.83 62.73
N ASP A 195 12.41 12.76 61.78
CA ASP A 195 13.08 12.52 60.50
C ASP A 195 14.61 12.59 60.63
N SER A 196 15.30 11.71 59.89
CA SER A 196 16.71 11.81 59.58
C SER A 196 17.06 13.08 58.79
N ALA A 197 18.35 13.41 58.76
CA ALA A 197 18.90 14.19 57.65
C ALA A 197 18.62 13.48 56.31
N THR A 198 18.48 14.24 55.23
CA THR A 198 18.28 13.69 53.88
C THR A 198 19.60 13.12 53.34
N ALA A 199 19.55 11.89 52.83
CA ALA A 199 20.65 11.22 52.15
C ALA A 199 20.39 11.11 50.64
N THR A 200 21.47 10.95 49.87
CA THR A 200 21.47 10.91 48.40
C THR A 200 21.84 9.53 47.90
N VAL A 201 21.03 8.99 46.97
CA VAL A 201 21.42 7.86 46.14
C VAL A 201 21.86 8.42 44.80
N ALA A 202 23.18 8.52 44.61
CA ALA A 202 23.78 8.91 43.33
C ALA A 202 23.89 7.68 42.43
N ILE A 203 23.42 7.80 41.20
CA ILE A 203 23.33 6.71 40.22
C ILE A 203 24.19 7.10 39.01
N THR A 204 25.08 6.20 38.59
CA THR A 204 25.76 6.27 37.31
C THR A 204 25.20 5.19 36.39
N ILE A 205 24.46 5.62 35.36
CA ILE A 205 23.92 4.78 34.32
C ILE A 205 24.94 4.76 33.18
N ASN A 206 25.63 3.63 33.03
CA ASN A 206 26.57 3.41 31.95
C ASN A 206 25.82 3.10 30.66
N ASN A 207 26.30 3.64 29.55
CA ASN A 207 25.91 3.18 28.22
C ASN A 207 26.25 1.68 28.07
N GLN A 208 25.29 0.88 27.65
CA GLN A 208 25.49 -0.53 27.34
C GLN A 208 26.16 -0.62 25.97
N VAL A 209 27.48 -0.80 25.96
CA VAL A 209 28.24 -1.00 24.73
C VAL A 209 27.75 -2.26 24.04
N SER A 210 27.01 -2.08 22.94
CA SER A 210 26.41 -3.16 22.17
C SER A 210 27.44 -4.15 21.66
N THR A 211 27.03 -5.42 21.58
CA THR A 211 27.74 -6.48 20.86
C THR A 211 26.89 -7.08 19.74
N ALA A 212 25.74 -6.50 19.41
CA ALA A 212 24.82 -7.02 18.40
C ALA A 212 25.18 -6.50 17.00
N THR A 213 25.78 -7.37 16.21
CA THR A 213 26.21 -7.12 14.83
C THR A 213 25.05 -7.24 13.84
N PHE A 214 25.14 -6.58 12.68
CA PHE A 214 24.29 -6.90 11.54
C PHE A 214 24.88 -8.15 10.86
N VAL A 215 24.12 -9.25 10.84
CA VAL A 215 24.63 -10.56 10.40
C VAL A 215 23.88 -11.04 9.17
N ILE A 216 24.63 -11.41 8.13
CA ILE A 216 24.11 -11.96 6.88
C ILE A 216 24.82 -13.24 6.47
N THR A 217 24.11 -14.17 5.84
CA THR A 217 24.71 -15.34 5.19
C THR A 217 24.64 -15.20 3.68
N VAL A 218 25.77 -15.45 3.02
CA VAL A 218 25.98 -15.31 1.58
C VAL A 218 26.49 -16.61 0.96
N LYS A 219 26.33 -16.75 -0.35
CA LYS A 219 26.87 -17.88 -1.13
C LYS A 219 27.62 -17.35 -2.34
N THR A 220 28.94 -17.53 -2.33
CA THR A 220 29.86 -16.80 -3.21
C THR A 220 29.81 -17.26 -4.67
N ASP A 221 29.43 -18.53 -4.91
CA ASP A 221 29.21 -19.14 -6.24
C ASP A 221 27.78 -19.00 -6.77
N ASN A 222 26.91 -18.22 -6.10
CA ASN A 222 25.72 -17.70 -6.78
C ASN A 222 26.12 -16.63 -7.79
N VAL A 223 25.26 -16.41 -8.80
CA VAL A 223 25.52 -15.44 -9.88
C VAL A 223 25.71 -14.04 -9.30
N GLY A 224 26.75 -13.32 -9.72
CA GLY A 224 27.00 -11.95 -9.29
C GLY A 224 28.08 -11.27 -10.10
N SER A 225 28.57 -10.15 -9.58
CA SER A 225 29.62 -9.33 -10.20
C SER A 225 31.04 -9.64 -9.71
N SER A 226 31.19 -10.03 -8.44
CA SER A 226 32.45 -10.54 -7.89
C SER A 226 32.66 -12.02 -8.21
N SER A 227 33.89 -12.53 -8.07
CA SER A 227 34.19 -13.94 -8.39
C SER A 227 33.46 -14.94 -7.49
N ASP A 228 33.44 -16.21 -7.90
CA ASP A 228 32.87 -17.33 -7.13
C ASP A 228 33.47 -17.52 -5.71
N THR A 229 34.53 -16.76 -5.38
CA THR A 229 35.28 -16.76 -4.11
C THR A 229 35.20 -15.41 -3.38
N GLN A 230 34.23 -14.57 -3.74
CA GLN A 230 34.08 -13.20 -3.24
C GLN A 230 32.61 -12.84 -2.98
N PHE A 231 32.43 -11.85 -2.10
CA PHE A 231 31.18 -11.13 -1.91
C PHE A 231 31.49 -9.65 -1.62
N GLU A 232 30.89 -8.72 -2.36
CA GLU A 232 30.97 -7.29 -2.07
C GLU A 232 29.80 -6.83 -1.19
N ILE A 233 30.11 -6.21 -0.05
CA ILE A 233 29.16 -5.49 0.81
C ILE A 233 28.94 -4.10 0.22
N PRO A 234 27.75 -3.79 -0.33
CA PRO A 234 27.55 -2.57 -1.11
C PRO A 234 27.04 -1.42 -0.23
N THR A 235 27.70 -0.26 -0.35
CA THR A 235 27.42 0.96 0.42
C THR A 235 27.02 2.11 -0.52
N THR A 236 26.39 3.17 0.00
CA THR A 236 26.32 4.45 -0.74
C THR A 236 26.06 5.66 0.16
N GLY A 237 26.76 6.76 -0.11
CA GLY A 237 26.64 8.01 0.63
C GLY A 237 27.81 8.25 1.58
N VAL A 238 27.49 8.62 2.83
CA VAL A 238 28.43 8.98 3.90
C VAL A 238 27.93 8.44 5.24
N GLY A 239 28.76 8.50 6.28
CA GLY A 239 28.43 7.98 7.62
C GLY A 239 28.90 6.55 7.88
N TYR A 240 29.59 5.93 6.92
CA TYR A 240 30.23 4.63 7.10
C TYR A 240 31.54 4.75 7.87
N ASN A 241 31.67 3.96 8.94
CA ASN A 241 32.90 3.74 9.71
C ASN A 241 32.74 2.38 10.44
N TYR A 242 32.85 1.29 9.69
CA TYR A 242 32.48 -0.05 10.14
C TYR A 242 33.63 -1.06 10.07
N SER A 243 33.53 -2.12 10.87
CA SER A 243 34.30 -3.35 10.76
C SER A 243 33.51 -4.43 10.03
N VAL A 244 34.24 -5.38 9.45
CA VAL A 244 33.71 -6.61 8.85
C VAL A 244 34.52 -7.79 9.36
N ASP A 245 33.82 -8.83 9.78
CA ASP A 245 34.29 -10.21 9.95
C ASP A 245 33.57 -11.04 8.87
N CYS A 246 34.32 -11.64 7.94
CA CYS A 246 33.77 -12.25 6.74
C CYS A 246 33.45 -13.75 6.85
N ASP A 247 33.90 -14.45 7.90
CA ASP A 247 33.60 -15.88 8.09
C ASP A 247 33.06 -16.27 9.47
N HIS A 248 32.76 -15.28 10.32
CA HIS A 248 32.11 -15.41 11.64
C HIS A 248 32.98 -16.17 12.67
N ASP A 249 34.31 -16.00 12.61
CA ASP A 249 35.26 -16.58 13.58
C ASP A 249 35.52 -15.69 14.82
N GLY A 250 35.14 -14.41 14.73
CA GLY A 250 35.30 -13.39 15.78
C GLY A 250 36.46 -12.41 15.53
N ILE A 251 37.11 -12.43 14.37
CA ILE A 251 38.28 -11.61 14.03
C ILE A 251 38.01 -10.76 12.77
N ASP A 252 37.84 -9.44 12.97
CA ASP A 252 37.69 -8.46 11.90
C ASP A 252 38.86 -8.51 10.89
N GLU A 253 38.66 -8.93 9.62
CA GLU A 253 39.70 -8.77 8.59
C GLU A 253 39.80 -7.33 8.09
N ALA A 254 38.73 -6.54 8.28
CA ALA A 254 38.71 -5.11 7.99
C ALA A 254 38.05 -4.30 9.09
N THR A 255 38.64 -3.14 9.38
CA THR A 255 38.15 -2.17 10.39
C THR A 255 38.15 -0.77 9.79
N GLY A 256 37.28 0.13 10.28
CA GLY A 256 37.23 1.54 9.85
C GLY A 256 36.91 1.75 8.35
N GLN A 257 36.09 0.87 7.77
CA GLN A 257 35.66 0.96 6.37
C GLN A 257 34.66 2.11 6.16
N THR A 258 34.83 2.86 5.06
CA THR A 258 34.05 4.07 4.75
C THR A 258 33.35 4.01 3.37
N SER A 259 33.42 2.85 2.72
CA SER A 259 32.92 2.55 1.37
C SER A 259 32.77 1.04 1.21
N ASN A 260 32.34 0.56 0.04
CA ASN A 260 32.20 -0.87 -0.27
C ASN A 260 33.45 -1.67 0.13
N TYR A 261 33.23 -2.85 0.69
CA TYR A 261 34.28 -3.79 1.09
C TYR A 261 33.99 -5.17 0.50
N THR A 262 35.04 -5.86 0.04
CA THR A 262 34.92 -7.19 -0.58
C THR A 262 35.50 -8.26 0.34
N CYS A 263 34.67 -9.15 0.83
CA CYS A 263 35.12 -10.38 1.48
C CYS A 263 35.79 -11.30 0.45
N ASN A 264 36.93 -11.90 0.81
CA ASN A 264 37.78 -12.67 -0.10
C ASN A 264 38.09 -14.04 0.51
N TYR A 265 37.59 -15.10 -0.12
CA TYR A 265 37.63 -16.46 0.43
C TYR A 265 38.62 -17.37 -0.30
N ALA A 266 39.16 -18.37 0.39
CA ALA A 266 40.11 -19.34 -0.17
C ALA A 266 39.43 -20.35 -1.14
N SER A 267 38.10 -20.43 -1.13
CA SER A 267 37.28 -21.33 -1.93
C SER A 267 35.91 -20.70 -2.20
N ALA A 268 35.17 -21.28 -3.14
CA ALA A 268 33.74 -21.03 -3.28
C ALA A 268 32.96 -21.72 -2.14
N GLY A 269 31.90 -21.08 -1.64
CA GLY A 269 31.06 -21.66 -0.59
C GLY A 269 30.01 -20.71 -0.01
N THR A 270 29.38 -21.17 1.06
CA THR A 270 28.48 -20.36 1.90
C THR A 270 29.24 -19.85 3.12
N TYR A 271 29.09 -18.57 3.43
CA TYR A 271 29.80 -17.86 4.49
C TYR A 271 28.82 -16.94 5.24
N THR A 272 29.03 -16.75 6.54
CA THR A 272 28.30 -15.80 7.38
C THR A 272 29.22 -14.62 7.68
N ILE A 273 28.67 -13.41 7.67
CA ILE A 273 29.41 -12.14 7.75
C ILE A 273 28.80 -11.28 8.85
N ASP A 274 29.62 -10.73 9.74
CA ASP A 274 29.24 -9.68 10.68
C ASP A 274 29.68 -8.30 10.19
N ILE A 275 28.79 -7.33 10.36
CA ILE A 275 29.04 -5.91 10.13
C ILE A 275 28.75 -5.15 11.42
N LYS A 276 29.69 -4.32 11.88
CA LYS A 276 29.60 -3.61 13.18
C LYS A 276 30.28 -2.24 13.16
N GLY A 277 29.84 -1.33 14.03
CA GLY A 277 30.22 0.10 13.97
C GLY A 277 29.24 0.90 13.11
N ASP A 278 29.67 2.05 12.60
CA ASP A 278 28.77 2.97 11.90
C ASP A 278 28.44 2.43 10.49
N PHE A 279 27.30 1.75 10.35
CA PHE A 279 26.82 1.16 9.09
C PHE A 279 25.42 1.68 8.71
N PRO A 280 25.29 2.91 8.18
CA PRO A 280 24.01 3.62 8.04
C PRO A 280 22.97 2.97 7.11
N ARG A 281 23.40 2.10 6.17
CA ARG A 281 22.56 1.26 5.29
C ARG A 281 23.39 0.28 4.44
N ILE A 282 22.74 -0.78 3.95
CA ILE A 282 23.21 -1.59 2.80
C ILE A 282 22.52 -1.12 1.51
N PHE A 283 23.17 -1.23 0.35
CA PHE A 283 22.67 -0.65 -0.90
C PHE A 283 22.92 -1.53 -2.13
N PHE A 284 22.18 -2.63 -2.27
CA PHE A 284 22.34 -3.54 -3.43
C PHE A 284 21.96 -2.88 -4.76
N ASN A 285 20.85 -2.15 -4.82
CA ASN A 285 20.34 -1.38 -5.99
C ASN A 285 20.08 -2.17 -7.29
N GLY A 286 20.65 -3.36 -7.46
CA GLY A 286 20.40 -4.29 -8.56
C GLY A 286 18.97 -4.82 -8.60
N TYR A 287 18.61 -5.36 -9.76
CA TYR A 287 17.40 -6.18 -9.99
C TYR A 287 17.52 -7.04 -11.25
N MET A 288 18.70 -7.04 -11.88
CA MET A 288 19.03 -7.81 -13.06
C MET A 288 20.11 -8.82 -12.67
N VAL A 289 19.89 -10.07 -13.03
CA VAL A 289 20.79 -11.19 -12.72
C VAL A 289 22.20 -10.88 -13.23
N GLY A 290 23.21 -10.96 -12.35
CA GLY A 290 24.62 -10.69 -12.66
C GLY A 290 25.05 -9.22 -12.63
N ILE A 291 24.20 -8.27 -12.22
CA ILE A 291 24.60 -6.89 -11.95
C ILE A 291 24.62 -6.66 -10.43
N GLY A 292 25.82 -6.58 -9.85
CA GLY A 292 26.02 -6.61 -8.39
C GLY A 292 25.94 -8.03 -7.83
N ASP A 293 26.09 -8.15 -6.51
CA ASP A 293 26.13 -9.43 -5.78
C ASP A 293 24.80 -9.74 -5.06
N HIS A 294 23.69 -9.12 -5.47
CA HIS A 294 22.39 -9.23 -4.77
C HIS A 294 21.85 -10.67 -4.70
N GLU A 295 22.07 -11.49 -5.74
CA GLU A 295 21.69 -12.92 -5.74
C GLU A 295 22.60 -13.79 -4.85
N LYS A 296 23.75 -13.26 -4.39
CA LYS A 296 24.66 -13.96 -3.48
C LYS A 296 24.17 -13.91 -2.03
N LEU A 297 23.30 -12.98 -1.67
CA LEU A 297 22.69 -12.94 -0.34
C LEU A 297 21.68 -14.09 -0.20
N LEU A 298 21.85 -14.93 0.84
CA LEU A 298 20.92 -16.00 1.19
C LEU A 298 20.04 -15.65 2.38
N SER A 299 20.57 -14.94 3.39
CA SER A 299 19.75 -14.52 4.52
C SER A 299 20.24 -13.28 5.27
N ILE A 300 19.29 -12.59 5.89
CA ILE A 300 19.53 -11.72 7.05
C ILE A 300 19.29 -12.57 8.30
N ASP A 301 20.33 -12.75 9.10
CA ASP A 301 20.33 -13.65 10.26
C ASP A 301 20.28 -12.89 11.59
N GLN A 302 20.77 -11.64 11.63
CA GLN A 302 20.48 -10.65 12.68
C GLN A 302 20.42 -9.24 12.06
N TRP A 303 19.55 -8.37 12.59
CA TRP A 303 19.47 -6.96 12.20
C TRP A 303 20.51 -6.08 12.92
N GLY A 304 20.85 -6.43 14.16
CA GLY A 304 21.79 -5.70 15.00
C GLY A 304 21.19 -4.44 15.64
N GLU A 305 21.88 -3.91 16.65
CA GLU A 305 21.45 -2.70 17.40
C GLU A 305 21.88 -1.38 16.72
N GLY A 306 22.43 -1.45 15.50
CA GLY A 306 22.82 -0.28 14.73
C GLY A 306 21.61 0.49 14.19
N GLN A 307 21.52 1.79 14.50
CA GLN A 307 20.41 2.64 14.04
C GLN A 307 20.47 2.83 12.52
N TRP A 308 19.45 2.34 11.80
CA TRP A 308 19.38 2.48 10.35
C TRP A 308 18.94 3.89 9.98
N THR A 309 19.64 4.53 9.04
CA THR A 309 19.34 5.91 8.60
C THR A 309 18.54 5.98 7.30
N SER A 310 18.49 4.86 6.56
CA SER A 310 17.80 4.76 5.27
C SER A 310 17.67 3.29 4.86
N MET A 311 16.50 2.87 4.40
CA MET A 311 16.31 1.57 3.74
C MET A 311 16.09 1.67 2.22
N ASP A 312 16.30 2.85 1.62
CA ASP A 312 16.28 3.07 0.17
C ASP A 312 17.15 2.05 -0.58
N ARG A 313 16.50 1.10 -1.26
CA ARG A 313 17.08 -0.02 -2.04
C ARG A 313 17.95 -1.00 -1.24
N ALA A 314 17.83 -1.01 0.08
CA ALA A 314 18.41 -2.05 0.92
C ALA A 314 17.69 -3.38 0.64
N PHE A 315 18.41 -4.42 0.21
CA PHE A 315 17.89 -5.75 -0.22
C PHE A 315 17.14 -5.82 -1.56
N ARG A 316 17.16 -4.74 -2.36
CA ARG A 316 16.55 -4.75 -3.69
C ARG A 316 17.16 -5.83 -4.59
N GLY A 317 16.31 -6.64 -5.20
CA GLY A 317 16.67 -7.67 -6.16
C GLY A 317 17.22 -8.98 -5.57
N CYS A 318 17.47 -9.05 -4.25
CA CYS A 318 18.04 -10.23 -3.58
C CYS A 318 17.09 -11.45 -3.61
N SER A 319 16.96 -12.12 -4.75
CA SER A 319 15.88 -13.10 -4.98
C SER A 319 16.02 -14.37 -4.14
N ASN A 320 17.24 -14.73 -3.75
CA ASN A 320 17.53 -15.88 -2.89
C ASN A 320 17.42 -15.58 -1.38
N MET A 321 17.15 -14.33 -0.98
CA MET A 321 17.17 -13.91 0.42
C MET A 321 15.93 -14.38 1.21
N VAL A 322 16.17 -14.91 2.41
CA VAL A 322 15.19 -15.02 3.50
C VAL A 322 15.60 -14.18 4.71
N VAL A 323 14.73 -14.02 5.69
CA VAL A 323 15.02 -13.32 6.95
C VAL A 323 14.83 -14.30 8.10
N ASN A 324 15.93 -14.73 8.70
CA ASN A 324 15.98 -15.63 9.85
C ASN A 324 16.07 -14.88 11.19
N ALA A 325 16.34 -13.56 11.12
CA ALA A 325 16.49 -12.66 12.25
C ALA A 325 15.37 -12.80 13.31
N SER A 326 15.80 -12.89 14.57
CA SER A 326 14.92 -12.98 15.75
C SER A 326 14.76 -11.62 16.47
N ASP A 327 15.63 -10.68 16.13
CA ASP A 327 15.59 -9.27 16.44
C ASP A 327 14.80 -8.47 15.38
N ILE A 328 14.57 -7.18 15.66
CA ILE A 328 13.92 -6.21 14.78
C ILE A 328 14.88 -5.05 14.51
N PRO A 329 14.89 -4.44 13.31
CA PRO A 329 15.78 -3.32 13.03
C PRO A 329 15.32 -2.06 13.74
N ASP A 330 16.25 -1.28 14.30
CA ASP A 330 15.96 0.09 14.70
C ASP A 330 15.83 0.99 13.46
N LEU A 331 14.58 1.26 13.08
CA LEU A 331 14.22 2.15 11.98
C LEU A 331 13.92 3.58 12.44
N SER A 332 14.21 3.94 13.71
CA SER A 332 13.85 5.25 14.29
C SER A 332 14.39 6.46 13.52
N LEU A 333 15.49 6.32 12.79
CA LEU A 333 16.08 7.37 11.94
C LEU A 333 15.74 7.23 10.45
N VAL A 334 14.98 6.20 10.03
CA VAL A 334 14.66 5.93 8.62
C VAL A 334 13.47 6.79 8.16
N THR A 335 13.72 7.66 7.18
CA THR A 335 12.68 8.46 6.51
C THR A 335 12.26 7.92 5.14
N GLU A 336 13.01 6.96 4.59
CA GLU A 336 12.91 6.45 3.22
C GLU A 336 13.10 4.91 3.20
N THR A 337 12.09 4.15 2.76
CA THR A 337 12.12 2.68 2.60
C THR A 337 11.96 2.22 1.15
N ARG A 338 12.17 3.14 0.19
CA ARG A 338 11.89 2.92 -1.23
C ARG A 338 12.57 1.67 -1.78
N TYR A 339 11.85 0.87 -2.55
CA TYR A 339 12.34 -0.34 -3.22
C TYR A 339 13.04 -1.38 -2.31
N MET A 340 12.93 -1.29 -0.98
CA MET A 340 13.69 -2.12 -0.03
C MET A 340 13.62 -3.60 -0.42
N PHE A 341 12.43 -4.20 -0.35
CA PHE A 341 12.23 -5.59 -0.72
C PHE A 341 11.77 -5.76 -2.19
N SER A 342 12.00 -4.77 -3.05
CA SER A 342 11.53 -4.85 -4.44
C SER A 342 12.29 -5.95 -5.21
N MET A 343 11.52 -6.78 -5.93
CA MET A 343 11.99 -7.90 -6.76
C MET A 343 12.70 -9.04 -6.00
N ILE A 344 12.35 -9.30 -4.73
CA ILE A 344 12.73 -10.54 -4.02
C ILE A 344 11.64 -11.62 -4.14
N SER A 345 11.97 -12.89 -3.84
CA SER A 345 11.03 -14.02 -4.01
C SER A 345 9.95 -14.14 -2.92
N GLY A 346 10.19 -13.60 -1.72
CA GLY A 346 9.25 -13.61 -0.60
C GLY A 346 9.85 -13.04 0.69
N ILE A 347 9.02 -12.88 1.72
CA ILE A 347 9.46 -12.55 3.08
C ILE A 347 8.81 -13.55 4.05
N ASN A 348 9.63 -14.20 4.88
CA ASN A 348 9.21 -15.21 5.84
C ASN A 348 9.06 -14.68 7.28
N GLN A 349 9.73 -13.58 7.66
CA GLN A 349 9.59 -12.93 8.98
C GLN A 349 8.16 -12.41 9.22
N ASP A 350 7.80 -12.09 10.47
CA ASP A 350 6.74 -11.12 10.75
C ASP A 350 7.34 -9.70 10.69
N LEU A 351 6.57 -8.74 10.19
CA LEU A 351 6.97 -7.33 10.03
C LEU A 351 6.11 -6.39 10.87
N ASN A 352 5.05 -6.90 11.51
CA ASN A 352 3.97 -6.09 12.08
C ASN A 352 4.42 -5.18 13.23
N ASP A 353 5.51 -5.52 13.92
CA ASP A 353 6.07 -4.78 15.05
C ASP A 353 7.21 -3.80 14.64
N TRP A 354 7.46 -3.62 13.34
CA TRP A 354 8.49 -2.69 12.83
C TRP A 354 8.08 -1.22 13.00
N ASN A 355 8.96 -0.40 13.59
CA ASN A 355 8.72 1.02 13.81
C ASN A 355 8.93 1.87 12.54
N VAL A 356 7.91 1.97 11.68
CA VAL A 356 7.95 2.81 10.47
C VAL A 356 7.45 4.26 10.68
N SER A 357 7.27 4.70 11.94
CA SER A 357 6.61 5.99 12.27
C SER A 357 7.25 7.24 11.65
N ASN A 358 8.56 7.24 11.41
CA ASN A 358 9.28 8.35 10.78
C ASN A 358 9.41 8.23 9.24
N VAL A 359 8.89 7.16 8.64
CA VAL A 359 9.02 6.90 7.19
C VAL A 359 8.05 7.79 6.41
N THR A 360 8.62 8.70 5.62
CA THR A 360 7.87 9.64 4.77
C THR A 360 7.60 9.12 3.36
N ASN A 361 8.35 8.10 2.92
CA ASN A 361 8.42 7.68 1.52
C ASN A 361 8.65 6.16 1.40
N MET A 362 7.62 5.44 0.93
CA MET A 362 7.56 3.97 0.87
C MET A 362 7.54 3.42 -0.57
N ASP A 363 7.91 4.26 -1.55
CA ASP A 363 7.87 3.98 -2.99
C ASP A 363 8.34 2.56 -3.38
N SER A 364 7.46 1.73 -3.94
CA SER A 364 7.78 0.37 -4.40
C SER A 364 8.34 -0.59 -3.32
N MET A 365 8.11 -0.38 -2.02
CA MET A 365 8.74 -1.15 -0.94
C MET A 365 8.63 -2.69 -1.08
N PHE A 366 7.48 -3.23 -1.49
CA PHE A 366 7.26 -4.66 -1.76
C PHE A 366 6.98 -4.96 -3.25
N GLN A 367 7.39 -4.07 -4.16
CA GLN A 367 7.09 -4.21 -5.59
C GLN A 367 7.70 -5.49 -6.19
N GLY A 368 6.86 -6.33 -6.78
CA GLY A 368 7.22 -7.56 -7.48
C GLY A 368 7.23 -8.83 -6.63
N ILE A 369 7.00 -8.73 -5.32
CA ILE A 369 6.97 -9.91 -4.43
C ILE A 369 5.59 -10.57 -4.50
N SER A 370 5.37 -11.43 -5.49
CA SER A 370 4.07 -12.08 -5.72
C SER A 370 3.49 -12.77 -4.46
N SER A 371 4.37 -13.42 -3.69
CA SER A 371 4.06 -14.17 -2.47
C SER A 371 3.83 -13.32 -1.21
N PHE A 372 3.97 -11.99 -1.27
CA PHE A 372 3.91 -11.13 -0.09
C PHE A 372 2.47 -11.02 0.45
N ASN A 373 2.24 -11.55 1.65
CA ASN A 373 0.94 -11.51 2.33
C ASN A 373 1.11 -11.43 3.85
N LYS A 374 2.01 -10.56 4.32
CA LYS A 374 2.41 -10.43 5.74
C LYS A 374 1.63 -9.33 6.48
N PRO A 375 1.26 -9.53 7.76
CA PRO A 375 0.56 -8.52 8.53
C PRO A 375 1.47 -7.29 8.74
N ILE A 376 0.91 -6.11 8.46
CA ILE A 376 1.54 -4.79 8.59
C ILE A 376 0.50 -3.75 9.05
N GLY A 377 -0.64 -4.21 9.58
CA GLY A 377 -1.76 -3.34 9.97
C GLY A 377 -1.46 -2.45 11.18
N ASN A 378 -0.52 -2.86 12.04
CA ASN A 378 -0.11 -2.07 13.21
C ASN A 378 0.87 -0.93 12.88
N TRP A 379 1.36 -0.84 11.63
CA TRP A 379 2.30 0.20 11.24
C TRP A 379 1.71 1.61 11.36
N ASP A 380 2.40 2.48 12.11
CA ASP A 380 2.12 3.92 12.08
C ASP A 380 2.70 4.51 10.80
N VAL A 381 1.82 4.66 9.80
CA VAL A 381 2.15 5.28 8.51
C VAL A 381 1.81 6.78 8.48
N SER A 382 1.55 7.42 9.62
CA SER A 382 0.98 8.78 9.67
C SER A 382 1.86 9.88 9.10
N ASN A 383 3.19 9.69 9.05
CA ASN A 383 4.12 10.62 8.39
C ASN A 383 4.36 10.31 6.89
N ALA A 384 3.75 9.25 6.34
CA ALA A 384 3.94 8.88 4.94
C ALA A 384 3.26 9.89 3.99
N THR A 385 4.03 10.37 3.02
CA THR A 385 3.58 11.31 1.97
C THR A 385 3.53 10.65 0.58
N ASN A 386 4.34 9.60 0.36
CA ASN A 386 4.38 8.84 -0.89
C ASN A 386 4.20 7.34 -0.61
N MET A 387 3.09 6.79 -1.11
CA MET A 387 2.74 5.37 -1.06
C MET A 387 2.69 4.73 -2.46
N ARG A 388 3.39 5.30 -3.45
CA ARG A 388 3.44 4.76 -4.81
C ARG A 388 3.89 3.30 -4.80
N ALA A 389 3.17 2.46 -5.55
CA ALA A 389 3.57 1.10 -5.91
C ALA A 389 3.95 0.13 -4.77
N ILE A 390 3.59 0.41 -3.49
CA ILE A 390 4.01 -0.41 -2.34
C ILE A 390 3.77 -1.91 -2.57
N PHE A 391 2.56 -2.29 -3.03
CA PHE A 391 2.16 -3.67 -3.28
C PHE A 391 2.07 -4.02 -4.78
N ALA A 392 2.74 -3.24 -5.65
CA ALA A 392 2.64 -3.43 -7.09
C ALA A 392 3.24 -4.80 -7.51
N GLY A 393 2.40 -5.70 -8.02
CA GLY A 393 2.75 -7.08 -8.37
C GLY A 393 2.73 -8.06 -7.20
N ALA A 394 2.31 -7.66 -6.00
CA ALA A 394 2.12 -8.57 -4.87
C ALA A 394 0.78 -9.32 -4.99
N SER A 395 0.73 -10.29 -5.92
CA SER A 395 -0.49 -11.00 -6.33
C SER A 395 -1.30 -11.60 -5.20
N ASP A 396 -0.61 -12.04 -4.13
CA ASP A 396 -1.20 -12.79 -3.02
C ASP A 396 -1.57 -11.88 -1.83
N PHE A 397 -1.25 -10.58 -1.89
CA PHE A 397 -1.45 -9.66 -0.78
C PHE A 397 -2.93 -9.41 -0.49
N ASN A 398 -3.37 -9.70 0.75
CA ASN A 398 -4.74 -9.49 1.19
C ASN A 398 -4.83 -9.27 2.73
N GLN A 399 -3.91 -8.48 3.30
CA GLN A 399 -3.89 -8.15 4.75
C GLN A 399 -4.56 -6.81 5.04
N SER A 400 -5.21 -6.71 6.21
CA SER A 400 -5.98 -5.51 6.60
C SER A 400 -5.09 -4.29 6.78
N LEU A 401 -5.50 -3.17 6.18
CA LEU A 401 -4.86 -1.84 6.28
C LEU A 401 -5.84 -0.78 6.82
N ASN A 402 -6.97 -1.20 7.40
CA ASN A 402 -8.05 -0.31 7.87
C ASN A 402 -7.65 0.67 8.99
N SER A 403 -6.57 0.35 9.71
CA SER A 403 -5.92 1.14 10.78
C SER A 403 -4.94 2.20 10.28
N TRP A 404 -4.52 2.15 9.01
CA TRP A 404 -3.51 3.06 8.47
C TRP A 404 -4.00 4.51 8.35
N ASN A 405 -3.28 5.45 8.97
CA ASN A 405 -3.55 6.88 8.86
C ASN A 405 -2.91 7.48 7.60
N VAL A 406 -3.57 7.35 6.45
CA VAL A 406 -3.08 7.87 5.16
C VAL A 406 -3.30 9.39 4.94
N SER A 407 -3.64 10.16 5.98
CA SER A 407 -4.09 11.56 5.82
C SER A 407 -3.04 12.56 5.32
N ASN A 408 -1.76 12.21 5.38
CA ASN A 408 -0.66 13.01 4.81
C ASN A 408 -0.19 12.52 3.43
N VAL A 409 -0.78 11.45 2.89
CA VAL A 409 -0.38 10.87 1.60
C VAL A 409 -0.83 11.75 0.44
N LEU A 410 0.11 12.07 -0.45
CA LEU A 410 -0.09 12.87 -1.66
C LEU A 410 -0.17 11.99 -2.91
N ILE A 411 0.54 10.86 -2.92
CA ILE A 411 0.69 9.97 -4.09
C ILE A 411 0.32 8.53 -3.71
N MET A 412 -0.67 7.97 -4.40
CA MET A 412 -1.12 6.57 -4.28
C MET A 412 -1.01 5.79 -5.61
N ASP A 413 -0.28 6.31 -6.59
CA ASP A 413 -0.13 5.69 -7.91
C ASP A 413 0.32 4.22 -7.79
N ASN A 414 -0.28 3.33 -8.58
CA ASN A 414 0.06 1.91 -8.67
C ASN A 414 0.02 1.13 -7.33
N MET A 415 -0.52 1.68 -6.23
CA MET A 415 -0.36 1.13 -4.87
C MET A 415 -0.73 -0.36 -4.75
N PHE A 416 -1.80 -0.79 -5.44
CA PHE A 416 -2.28 -2.18 -5.54
C PHE A 416 -2.26 -2.70 -6.98
N HIS A 417 -1.43 -2.13 -7.86
CA HIS A 417 -1.35 -2.55 -9.26
C HIS A 417 -0.94 -4.03 -9.37
N GLY A 418 -1.80 -4.87 -9.94
CA GLY A 418 -1.56 -6.33 -10.04
C GLY A 418 -1.60 -7.08 -8.71
N ALA A 419 -2.08 -6.47 -7.62
CA ALA A 419 -2.36 -7.16 -6.35
C ALA A 419 -3.68 -7.95 -6.47
N THR A 420 -3.66 -9.02 -7.29
CA THR A 420 -4.85 -9.73 -7.77
C THR A 420 -5.78 -10.26 -6.68
N SER A 421 -5.25 -10.57 -5.48
CA SER A 421 -6.00 -11.10 -4.35
C SER A 421 -6.52 -10.04 -3.38
N PHE A 422 -6.17 -8.76 -3.54
CA PHE A 422 -6.47 -7.73 -2.55
C PHE A 422 -7.96 -7.34 -2.56
N ASP A 423 -8.63 -7.51 -1.42
CA ASP A 423 -10.04 -7.16 -1.21
C ASP A 423 -10.30 -6.77 0.27
N GLN A 424 -9.39 -6.01 0.91
CA GLN A 424 -9.53 -5.58 2.30
C GLN A 424 -10.14 -4.18 2.45
N ASP A 425 -10.94 -3.99 3.50
CA ASP A 425 -11.63 -2.73 3.77
C ASP A 425 -10.63 -1.58 4.05
N ILE A 426 -10.74 -0.55 3.22
CA ILE A 426 -10.00 0.71 3.26
C ILE A 426 -10.95 1.92 3.18
N SER A 427 -12.25 1.71 3.45
CA SER A 427 -13.29 2.75 3.44
C SER A 427 -13.11 3.81 4.54
N SER A 428 -12.31 3.51 5.57
CA SER A 428 -11.92 4.41 6.67
C SER A 428 -10.88 5.47 6.28
N TRP A 429 -10.19 5.31 5.15
CA TRP A 429 -9.04 6.14 4.78
C TRP A 429 -9.41 7.59 4.45
N ASN A 430 -8.72 8.53 5.09
CA ASN A 430 -8.81 9.95 4.75
C ASN A 430 -7.87 10.28 3.57
N THR A 431 -8.39 10.16 2.36
CA THR A 431 -7.68 10.45 1.10
C THR A 431 -7.61 11.93 0.71
N GLY A 432 -8.09 12.86 1.55
CA GLY A 432 -8.27 14.28 1.19
C GLY A 432 -7.01 15.07 0.81
N SER A 433 -5.81 14.53 1.06
CA SER A 433 -4.53 15.11 0.66
C SER A 433 -3.98 14.56 -0.67
N VAL A 434 -4.57 13.48 -1.19
CA VAL A 434 -4.06 12.78 -2.38
C VAL A 434 -4.32 13.61 -3.64
N THR A 435 -3.28 13.73 -4.49
CA THR A 435 -3.34 14.44 -5.77
C THR A 435 -3.28 13.51 -6.99
N SER A 436 -2.85 12.26 -6.81
CA SER A 436 -2.63 11.28 -7.89
C SER A 436 -2.96 9.84 -7.46
N MET A 437 -3.74 9.14 -8.29
CA MET A 437 -4.22 7.76 -8.07
C MET A 437 -4.02 6.87 -9.33
N ILE A 438 -3.02 7.17 -10.15
CA ILE A 438 -2.80 6.58 -11.48
C ILE A 438 -2.52 5.07 -11.34
N TYR A 439 -3.26 4.21 -12.04
CA TYR A 439 -3.22 2.73 -11.93
C TYR A 439 -3.45 2.15 -10.52
N MET A 440 -4.00 2.91 -9.54
CA MET A 440 -4.01 2.51 -8.12
C MET A 440 -4.50 1.08 -7.85
N PHE A 441 -5.57 0.64 -8.52
CA PHE A 441 -6.13 -0.72 -8.44
C PHE A 441 -6.06 -1.48 -9.78
N SER A 442 -5.20 -1.07 -10.72
CA SER A 442 -5.17 -1.70 -12.04
C SER A 442 -4.71 -3.16 -11.94
N GLY A 443 -5.54 -4.11 -12.36
CA GLY A 443 -5.29 -5.55 -12.23
C GLY A 443 -5.50 -6.11 -10.81
N ALA A 444 -6.03 -5.33 -9.87
CA ALA A 444 -6.51 -5.83 -8.58
C ALA A 444 -7.85 -6.57 -8.78
N SER A 445 -7.81 -7.71 -9.47
CA SER A 445 -8.99 -8.38 -10.04
C SER A 445 -10.07 -8.78 -9.01
N SER A 446 -9.69 -9.00 -7.76
CA SER A 446 -10.62 -9.35 -6.67
C SER A 446 -11.24 -8.13 -5.97
N PHE A 447 -10.68 -6.93 -6.14
CA PHE A 447 -11.01 -5.77 -5.31
C PHE A 447 -12.44 -5.26 -5.54
N ASN A 448 -13.24 -5.19 -4.49
CA ASN A 448 -14.64 -4.75 -4.55
C ASN A 448 -15.10 -4.04 -3.26
N GLN A 449 -14.22 -3.28 -2.59
CA GLN A 449 -14.50 -2.64 -1.29
C GLN A 449 -15.08 -1.21 -1.39
N PRO A 450 -15.93 -0.79 -0.44
CA PRO A 450 -16.79 0.40 -0.58
C PRO A 450 -16.07 1.73 -0.32
N ILE A 451 -15.20 2.15 -1.25
CA ILE A 451 -14.41 3.40 -1.21
C ILE A 451 -15.21 4.68 -1.57
N GLY A 452 -16.54 4.61 -1.66
CA GLY A 452 -17.41 5.76 -1.93
C GLY A 452 -17.44 6.85 -0.84
N SER A 453 -16.78 6.60 0.29
CA SER A 453 -16.52 7.53 1.40
C SER A 453 -15.32 8.46 1.17
N TRP A 454 -14.45 8.13 0.21
CA TRP A 454 -13.18 8.82 -0.03
C TRP A 454 -13.34 10.26 -0.53
N ASN A 455 -12.44 11.13 -0.07
CA ASN A 455 -12.36 12.52 -0.51
C ASN A 455 -11.30 12.68 -1.61
N VAL A 456 -11.74 12.59 -2.87
CA VAL A 456 -10.87 12.72 -4.05
C VAL A 456 -10.79 14.16 -4.60
N ALA A 457 -11.33 15.15 -3.89
CA ALA A 457 -11.48 16.53 -4.36
C ALA A 457 -10.17 17.29 -4.63
N ASN A 458 -9.00 16.68 -4.42
CA ASN A 458 -7.68 17.22 -4.78
C ASN A 458 -6.94 16.42 -5.86
N VAL A 459 -7.52 15.31 -6.32
CA VAL A 459 -6.96 14.49 -7.40
C VAL A 459 -7.16 15.19 -8.75
N THR A 460 -6.10 15.27 -9.55
CA THR A 460 -6.14 15.83 -10.91
C THR A 460 -6.02 14.77 -12.01
N ASP A 461 -5.55 13.58 -11.66
CA ASP A 461 -5.29 12.47 -12.58
C ASP A 461 -5.80 11.14 -11.99
N MET A 462 -6.68 10.46 -12.73
CA MET A 462 -7.27 9.16 -12.39
C MET A 462 -7.01 8.10 -13.49
N GLN A 463 -5.97 8.30 -14.31
CA GLN A 463 -5.62 7.39 -15.41
C GLN A 463 -5.58 5.93 -14.94
N TYR A 464 -6.37 5.10 -15.62
CA TYR A 464 -6.40 3.64 -15.45
C TYR A 464 -6.63 3.14 -14.01
N MET A 465 -7.24 3.95 -13.13
CA MET A 465 -7.37 3.66 -11.69
C MET A 465 -7.93 2.26 -11.38
N PHE A 466 -8.96 1.82 -12.12
CA PHE A 466 -9.60 0.50 -11.99
C PHE A 466 -9.38 -0.38 -13.24
N ARG A 467 -8.34 -0.12 -14.04
CA ARG A 467 -8.08 -0.86 -15.29
C ARG A 467 -7.85 -2.35 -15.02
N ASP A 468 -8.68 -3.24 -15.57
CA ASP A 468 -8.75 -4.68 -15.31
C ASP A 468 -9.11 -5.06 -13.85
N ALA A 469 -9.74 -4.16 -13.08
CA ALA A 469 -10.33 -4.50 -11.77
C ALA A 469 -11.68 -5.24 -11.96
N VAL A 470 -11.61 -6.47 -12.47
CA VAL A 470 -12.73 -7.23 -13.06
C VAL A 470 -14.00 -7.26 -12.18
N LEU A 471 -13.86 -7.46 -10.86
CA LEU A 471 -15.01 -7.57 -9.94
C LEU A 471 -15.48 -6.25 -9.32
N PHE A 472 -14.79 -5.13 -9.57
CA PHE A 472 -15.08 -3.85 -8.91
C PHE A 472 -16.44 -3.28 -9.34
N ASN A 473 -17.36 -3.11 -8.38
CA ASN A 473 -18.71 -2.62 -8.64
C ASN A 473 -19.28 -1.82 -7.45
N GLN A 474 -18.48 -0.91 -6.88
CA GLN A 474 -18.85 -0.10 -5.71
C GLN A 474 -19.22 1.34 -6.06
N ALA A 475 -20.10 1.95 -5.26
CA ALA A 475 -20.71 3.24 -5.58
C ALA A 475 -19.73 4.41 -5.41
N LEU A 476 -19.50 5.17 -6.49
CA LEU A 476 -18.59 6.33 -6.52
C LEU A 476 -19.30 7.68 -6.73
N ASN A 477 -20.63 7.70 -6.75
CA ASN A 477 -21.46 8.88 -7.09
C ASN A 477 -21.37 10.07 -6.10
N ASN A 478 -20.56 9.96 -5.05
CA ASN A 478 -20.33 11.03 -4.06
C ASN A 478 -18.94 11.69 -4.23
N TRP A 479 -18.11 11.20 -5.15
CA TRP A 479 -16.77 11.73 -5.41
C TRP A 479 -16.84 13.07 -6.15
N ASP A 480 -16.14 14.07 -5.61
CA ASP A 480 -15.88 15.34 -6.30
C ASP A 480 -14.68 15.18 -7.24
N VAL A 481 -14.98 14.94 -8.53
CA VAL A 481 -13.99 14.81 -9.61
C VAL A 481 -13.75 16.13 -10.35
N SER A 482 -14.21 17.28 -9.84
CA SER A 482 -14.21 18.56 -10.56
C SER A 482 -12.84 19.12 -10.96
N LYS A 483 -11.75 18.59 -10.40
CA LYS A 483 -10.36 18.92 -10.76
C LYS A 483 -9.68 17.90 -11.69
N VAL A 484 -10.32 16.77 -11.99
CA VAL A 484 -9.72 15.70 -12.78
C VAL A 484 -9.70 16.10 -14.25
N THR A 485 -8.52 16.31 -14.80
CA THR A 485 -8.33 16.71 -16.21
C THR A 485 -8.12 15.51 -17.14
N ILE A 486 -7.73 14.36 -16.59
CA ILE A 486 -7.40 13.14 -17.33
C ILE A 486 -8.13 11.95 -16.68
N MET A 487 -9.07 11.35 -17.41
CA MET A 487 -9.86 10.17 -16.98
C MET A 487 -9.54 8.91 -17.80
N THR A 488 -8.43 8.95 -18.54
CA THR A 488 -8.08 7.97 -19.58
C THR A 488 -8.06 6.56 -19.04
N GLY A 489 -8.97 5.73 -19.57
CA GLY A 489 -9.12 4.33 -19.22
C GLY A 489 -9.47 4.00 -17.77
N MET A 490 -10.05 4.94 -17.00
CA MET A 490 -10.33 4.78 -15.57
C MET A 490 -11.02 3.45 -15.20
N PHE A 491 -11.98 2.98 -16.01
CA PHE A 491 -12.70 1.70 -15.84
C PHE A 491 -12.45 0.70 -16.99
N THR A 492 -11.35 0.85 -17.76
CA THR A 492 -11.04 -0.08 -18.86
C THR A 492 -10.98 -1.52 -18.36
N GLY A 493 -11.79 -2.44 -18.89
CA GLY A 493 -11.80 -3.85 -18.48
C GLY A 493 -12.41 -4.13 -17.09
N ALA A 494 -12.94 -3.13 -16.38
CA ALA A 494 -13.70 -3.31 -15.13
C ALA A 494 -15.10 -3.88 -15.44
N SER A 495 -15.15 -5.13 -15.90
CA SER A 495 -16.31 -5.67 -16.63
C SER A 495 -17.57 -5.85 -15.78
N ALA A 496 -17.47 -5.93 -14.46
CA ALA A 496 -18.60 -5.93 -13.52
C ALA A 496 -19.12 -4.52 -13.16
N PHE A 497 -18.39 -3.45 -13.46
CA PHE A 497 -18.72 -2.10 -12.98
C PHE A 497 -20.01 -1.56 -13.62
N ASN A 498 -20.99 -1.21 -12.78
CA ASN A 498 -22.29 -0.70 -13.21
C ASN A 498 -22.95 0.19 -12.12
N GLN A 499 -22.20 1.16 -11.58
CA GLN A 499 -22.68 2.06 -10.51
C GLN A 499 -22.93 3.50 -11.00
N PRO A 500 -23.92 4.23 -10.47
CA PRO A 500 -24.24 5.59 -10.91
C PRO A 500 -23.05 6.56 -10.78
N LEU A 501 -22.89 7.41 -11.80
CA LEU A 501 -21.89 8.49 -11.85
C LEU A 501 -22.53 9.85 -12.24
N ASN A 502 -23.86 9.93 -12.22
CA ASN A 502 -24.65 11.07 -12.69
C ASN A 502 -24.43 12.39 -11.90
N ASN A 503 -23.77 12.33 -10.74
CA ASN A 503 -23.43 13.50 -9.90
C ASN A 503 -22.03 14.06 -10.20
N TRP A 504 -21.20 13.35 -10.98
CA TRP A 504 -19.83 13.76 -11.26
C TRP A 504 -19.77 15.03 -12.10
N VAL A 505 -18.98 16.01 -11.64
CA VAL A 505 -18.70 17.25 -12.37
C VAL A 505 -17.47 17.02 -13.24
N VAL A 506 -17.69 16.63 -14.51
CA VAL A 506 -16.61 16.26 -15.43
C VAL A 506 -16.15 17.39 -16.37
N SER A 507 -16.64 18.62 -16.17
CA SER A 507 -16.41 19.80 -17.03
C SER A 507 -14.93 20.23 -17.16
N SER A 508 -14.02 19.66 -16.38
CA SER A 508 -12.57 19.89 -16.44
C SER A 508 -11.81 18.82 -17.23
N ALA A 509 -12.46 17.71 -17.60
CA ALA A 509 -11.80 16.58 -18.26
C ALA A 509 -11.54 16.87 -19.75
N VAL A 510 -10.28 16.74 -20.16
CA VAL A 510 -9.80 17.02 -21.53
C VAL A 510 -9.59 15.73 -22.33
N ASP A 511 -9.23 14.64 -21.66
CA ASP A 511 -9.11 13.29 -22.22
C ASP A 511 -10.01 12.29 -21.47
N MET A 512 -10.98 11.73 -22.20
CA MET A 512 -11.89 10.66 -21.75
C MET A 512 -11.66 9.34 -22.51
N SER A 513 -10.54 9.21 -23.23
CA SER A 513 -10.27 8.04 -24.07
C SER A 513 -10.25 6.74 -23.24
N HIS A 514 -10.78 5.65 -23.79
CA HIS A 514 -10.88 4.33 -23.16
C HIS A 514 -11.68 4.25 -21.85
N MET A 515 -12.31 5.33 -21.35
CA MET A 515 -12.82 5.44 -19.97
C MET A 515 -13.65 4.23 -19.50
N PHE A 516 -14.54 3.71 -20.34
CA PHE A 516 -15.38 2.52 -20.12
C PHE A 516 -15.07 1.37 -21.10
N SER A 517 -13.91 1.39 -21.77
CA SER A 517 -13.51 0.38 -22.76
C SER A 517 -13.47 -1.02 -22.14
N GLY A 518 -14.38 -1.91 -22.51
CA GLY A 518 -14.52 -3.26 -21.94
C GLY A 518 -15.18 -3.31 -20.57
N ALA A 519 -15.77 -2.21 -20.07
CA ALA A 519 -16.67 -2.20 -18.92
C ALA A 519 -18.03 -2.81 -19.30
N ALA A 520 -18.04 -4.11 -19.62
CA ALA A 520 -19.11 -4.78 -20.34
C ALA A 520 -20.52 -4.67 -19.69
N SER A 521 -20.58 -4.52 -18.36
CA SER A 521 -21.84 -4.34 -17.61
C SER A 521 -22.31 -2.89 -17.49
N PHE A 522 -21.47 -1.90 -17.82
CA PHE A 522 -21.76 -0.49 -17.55
C PHE A 522 -22.93 0.03 -18.40
N ASN A 523 -23.99 0.51 -17.73
CA ASN A 523 -25.16 1.07 -18.38
C ASN A 523 -25.89 2.07 -17.44
N GLN A 524 -25.14 2.99 -16.83
CA GLN A 524 -25.66 3.98 -15.87
C GLN A 524 -25.73 5.37 -16.47
N ASP A 525 -26.73 6.15 -16.04
CA ASP A 525 -27.01 7.49 -16.55
C ASP A 525 -25.83 8.44 -16.32
N ILE A 526 -25.41 9.07 -17.42
CA ILE A 526 -24.35 10.08 -17.54
C ILE A 526 -24.81 11.23 -18.46
N SER A 527 -26.10 11.33 -18.76
CA SER A 527 -26.71 12.39 -19.59
C SER A 527 -26.53 13.79 -19.01
N SER A 528 -26.26 13.87 -17.70
CA SER A 528 -25.99 15.09 -16.93
C SER A 528 -24.56 15.62 -17.03
N TRP A 529 -23.65 14.91 -17.68
CA TRP A 529 -22.24 15.30 -17.80
C TRP A 529 -22.03 16.46 -18.78
N ASP A 530 -21.41 17.54 -18.29
CA ASP A 530 -20.81 18.59 -19.12
C ASP A 530 -19.46 18.09 -19.64
N VAL A 531 -19.41 17.73 -20.92
CA VAL A 531 -18.22 17.20 -21.61
C VAL A 531 -17.58 18.22 -22.56
N SER A 532 -17.99 19.50 -22.50
CA SER A 532 -17.58 20.56 -23.45
C SER A 532 -16.07 20.86 -23.50
N SER A 533 -15.32 20.47 -22.46
CA SER A 533 -13.85 20.56 -22.41
C SER A 533 -13.11 19.38 -23.06
N ALA A 534 -13.81 18.30 -23.43
CA ALA A 534 -13.19 17.08 -23.92
C ALA A 534 -12.70 17.25 -25.36
N THR A 535 -11.46 16.85 -25.62
CA THR A 535 -10.81 16.93 -26.95
C THR A 535 -10.67 15.58 -27.63
N THR A 536 -10.79 14.49 -26.88
CA THR A 536 -10.75 13.10 -27.38
C THR A 536 -11.64 12.18 -26.54
N MET A 537 -12.44 11.36 -27.22
CA MET A 537 -13.29 10.32 -26.65
C MET A 537 -12.95 8.94 -27.24
N ARG A 538 -11.71 8.78 -27.71
CA ARG A 538 -11.22 7.62 -28.44
C ARG A 538 -11.40 6.32 -27.64
N TYR A 539 -12.11 5.32 -28.19
CA TYR A 539 -12.51 4.06 -27.52
C TYR A 539 -13.31 4.22 -26.20
N MET A 540 -13.94 5.37 -25.92
CA MET A 540 -14.58 5.65 -24.62
C MET A 540 -15.54 4.54 -24.15
N PHE A 541 -16.35 3.97 -25.06
CA PHE A 541 -17.30 2.88 -24.81
C PHE A 541 -16.99 1.61 -25.62
N ALA A 542 -15.77 1.45 -26.12
CA ALA A 542 -15.39 0.28 -26.94
C ALA A 542 -15.61 -1.03 -26.16
N SER A 543 -16.38 -1.97 -26.71
CA SER A 543 -16.78 -3.22 -26.04
C SER A 543 -17.50 -3.02 -24.68
N ALA A 544 -18.10 -1.84 -24.43
CA ALA A 544 -19.05 -1.64 -23.33
C ALA A 544 -20.40 -2.28 -23.72
N LEU A 545 -20.45 -3.62 -23.72
CA LEU A 545 -21.49 -4.42 -24.38
C LEU A 545 -22.93 -4.05 -24.00
N SER A 546 -23.15 -3.60 -22.77
CA SER A 546 -24.46 -3.23 -22.21
C SER A 546 -24.81 -1.74 -22.33
N PHE A 547 -23.88 -0.87 -22.73
CA PHE A 547 -24.08 0.58 -22.66
C PHE A 547 -25.09 1.06 -23.70
N ASN A 548 -26.15 1.71 -23.23
CA ASN A 548 -27.22 2.25 -24.07
C ASN A 548 -27.97 3.42 -23.38
N GLN A 549 -27.23 4.32 -22.73
CA GLN A 549 -27.81 5.51 -22.08
C GLN A 549 -27.78 6.72 -23.01
N ASN A 550 -28.83 7.54 -22.97
CA ASN A 550 -28.96 8.72 -23.82
C ASN A 550 -27.87 9.76 -23.49
N ILE A 551 -27.12 10.15 -24.52
CA ILE A 551 -26.01 11.12 -24.46
C ILE A 551 -26.14 12.17 -25.57
N ASP A 552 -27.31 12.29 -26.23
CA ASP A 552 -27.59 13.29 -27.27
C ASP A 552 -27.39 14.74 -26.76
N ALA A 553 -27.64 14.97 -25.47
CA ALA A 553 -27.49 16.27 -24.82
C ALA A 553 -26.03 16.69 -24.53
N TRP A 554 -25.03 15.89 -24.89
CA TRP A 554 -23.61 16.20 -24.71
C TRP A 554 -23.10 17.21 -25.73
N ASP A 555 -22.44 18.28 -25.26
CA ASP A 555 -21.67 19.19 -26.11
C ASP A 555 -20.32 18.56 -26.48
N VAL A 556 -20.26 17.95 -27.66
CA VAL A 556 -19.06 17.32 -28.22
C VAL A 556 -18.30 18.24 -29.20
N SER A 557 -18.63 19.53 -29.29
CA SER A 557 -18.09 20.47 -30.29
C SER A 557 -16.57 20.70 -30.19
N SER A 558 -15.96 20.41 -29.02
CA SER A 558 -14.50 20.45 -28.80
C SER A 558 -13.75 19.18 -29.21
N VAL A 559 -14.45 18.08 -29.53
CA VAL A 559 -13.84 16.76 -29.75
C VAL A 559 -13.21 16.68 -31.14
N ALA A 560 -11.90 16.41 -31.20
CA ALA A 560 -11.15 16.27 -32.45
C ALA A 560 -10.97 14.81 -32.90
N ASN A 561 -11.11 13.85 -31.98
CA ASN A 561 -10.92 12.42 -32.24
C ASN A 561 -11.99 11.56 -31.54
N MET A 562 -12.69 10.73 -32.33
CA MET A 562 -13.70 9.78 -31.87
C MET A 562 -13.36 8.32 -32.28
N ASP A 563 -12.09 8.01 -32.57
CA ASP A 563 -11.70 6.69 -33.09
C ASP A 563 -12.13 5.56 -32.13
N GLY A 564 -12.93 4.63 -32.66
CA GLY A 564 -13.45 3.48 -31.94
C GLY A 564 -14.45 3.78 -30.80
N MET A 565 -15.01 4.99 -30.68
CA MET A 565 -15.81 5.42 -29.51
C MET A 565 -16.86 4.39 -29.05
N PHE A 566 -17.61 3.78 -29.98
CA PHE A 566 -18.62 2.74 -29.72
C PHE A 566 -18.28 1.38 -30.36
N ASN A 567 -17.00 1.13 -30.69
CA ASN A 567 -16.56 -0.10 -31.35
C ASN A 567 -17.00 -1.34 -30.56
N THR A 568 -17.81 -2.20 -31.16
CA THR A 568 -18.35 -3.43 -30.54
C THR A 568 -19.21 -3.15 -29.28
N ALA A 569 -19.74 -1.93 -29.10
CA ALA A 569 -20.71 -1.61 -28.04
C ALA A 569 -22.10 -2.17 -28.37
N SER A 570 -22.27 -3.49 -28.24
CA SER A 570 -23.36 -4.26 -28.85
C SER A 570 -24.79 -3.76 -28.62
N ALA A 571 -25.10 -3.18 -27.45
CA ALA A 571 -26.42 -2.65 -27.12
C ALA A 571 -26.65 -1.20 -27.57
N PHE A 572 -25.61 -0.46 -27.97
CA PHE A 572 -25.70 0.97 -28.20
C PHE A 572 -26.59 1.29 -29.40
N SER A 573 -27.64 2.07 -29.13
CA SER A 573 -28.76 2.33 -30.04
C SER A 573 -29.47 3.65 -29.70
N GLN A 574 -28.74 4.65 -29.20
CA GLN A 574 -29.29 5.98 -28.86
C GLN A 574 -29.23 6.97 -30.03
N ASP A 575 -30.13 7.96 -29.97
CA ASP A 575 -30.10 9.16 -30.81
C ASP A 575 -28.82 9.98 -30.53
N LEU A 576 -28.30 10.63 -31.58
CA LEU A 576 -27.10 11.49 -31.58
C LEU A 576 -27.28 12.68 -32.54
N THR A 577 -28.52 13.01 -32.91
CA THR A 577 -28.83 14.08 -33.89
C THR A 577 -28.50 15.48 -33.39
N SER A 578 -28.37 15.70 -32.07
CA SER A 578 -27.99 17.01 -31.50
C SER A 578 -26.47 17.25 -31.46
N TRP A 579 -25.64 16.25 -31.76
CA TRP A 579 -24.17 16.37 -31.68
C TRP A 579 -23.57 17.25 -32.78
N ASP A 580 -22.79 18.27 -32.38
CA ASP A 580 -21.91 19.03 -33.27
C ASP A 580 -20.55 18.33 -33.40
N VAL A 581 -20.35 17.65 -34.52
CA VAL A 581 -19.10 16.92 -34.85
C VAL A 581 -18.18 17.69 -35.80
N SER A 582 -18.42 18.99 -36.03
CA SER A 582 -17.66 19.79 -37.01
C SER A 582 -16.16 19.96 -36.71
N SER A 583 -15.73 19.69 -35.47
CA SER A 583 -14.32 19.64 -35.06
C SER A 583 -13.65 18.28 -35.27
N VAL A 584 -14.42 17.21 -35.56
CA VAL A 584 -13.89 15.84 -35.59
C VAL A 584 -13.09 15.59 -36.86
N THR A 585 -11.83 15.17 -36.68
CA THR A 585 -10.90 14.87 -37.80
C THR A 585 -10.73 13.38 -38.07
N ASP A 586 -11.11 12.54 -37.11
CA ASP A 586 -10.96 11.08 -37.13
C ASP A 586 -12.18 10.40 -36.52
N MET A 587 -12.94 9.69 -37.38
CA MET A 587 -14.09 8.85 -37.04
C MET A 587 -13.80 7.36 -37.29
N SER A 588 -12.52 6.97 -37.33
CA SER A 588 -12.13 5.59 -37.61
C SER A 588 -12.79 4.63 -36.62
N ASN A 589 -13.29 3.49 -37.08
CA ASN A 589 -13.90 2.43 -36.27
C ASN A 589 -15.07 2.86 -35.36
N MET A 590 -15.63 4.07 -35.48
CA MET A 590 -16.51 4.68 -34.46
C MET A 590 -17.70 3.79 -34.07
N PHE A 591 -18.36 3.16 -35.04
CA PHE A 591 -19.44 2.19 -34.88
C PHE A 591 -19.07 0.80 -35.42
N TYR A 592 -17.77 0.47 -35.49
CA TYR A 592 -17.31 -0.82 -35.99
C TYR A 592 -17.91 -1.96 -35.16
N ASN A 593 -18.59 -2.88 -35.84
CA ASN A 593 -19.23 -4.07 -35.28
C ASN A 593 -20.29 -3.76 -34.19
N THR A 594 -20.89 -2.56 -34.22
CA THR A 594 -21.92 -2.11 -33.26
C THR A 594 -23.29 -2.67 -33.63
N ALA A 595 -23.70 -3.75 -32.95
CA ALA A 595 -24.80 -4.62 -33.36
C ALA A 595 -26.24 -4.03 -33.31
N SER A 596 -26.42 -2.85 -32.70
CA SER A 596 -27.75 -2.22 -32.52
C SER A 596 -27.84 -0.79 -33.08
N PHE A 597 -26.77 -0.24 -33.67
CA PHE A 597 -26.75 1.16 -34.09
C PHE A 597 -27.22 1.34 -35.55
N ASP A 598 -28.39 1.95 -35.70
CA ASP A 598 -29.01 2.32 -36.98
C ASP A 598 -29.79 3.65 -36.83
N ASN A 599 -29.24 4.61 -36.08
CA ASN A 599 -29.87 5.91 -35.83
C ASN A 599 -29.42 6.99 -36.81
N ASN A 600 -30.31 7.95 -37.05
CA ASN A 600 -30.11 9.01 -38.03
C ASN A 600 -28.94 9.93 -37.62
N ILE A 601 -28.00 10.14 -38.55
CA ILE A 601 -26.83 11.02 -38.42
C ILE A 601 -26.62 11.88 -39.68
N SER A 602 -27.65 12.00 -40.53
CA SER A 602 -27.63 12.76 -41.79
C SER A 602 -27.32 14.25 -41.62
N ASN A 603 -27.52 14.81 -40.43
CA ASN A 603 -27.30 16.23 -40.13
C ASN A 603 -25.92 16.55 -39.54
N TRP A 604 -25.05 15.55 -39.36
CA TRP A 604 -23.68 15.75 -38.89
C TRP A 604 -22.82 16.50 -39.94
N ASP A 605 -22.12 17.55 -39.50
CA ASP A 605 -21.09 18.21 -40.32
C ASP A 605 -19.78 17.43 -40.22
N VAL A 606 -19.52 16.60 -41.23
CA VAL A 606 -18.31 15.78 -41.34
C VAL A 606 -17.21 16.42 -42.20
N SER A 607 -17.33 17.70 -42.55
CA SER A 607 -16.41 18.38 -43.49
C SER A 607 -14.95 18.49 -43.02
N ALA A 608 -14.70 18.33 -41.71
CA ALA A 608 -13.35 18.26 -41.14
C ALA A 608 -12.76 16.83 -41.09
N VAL A 609 -13.55 15.78 -41.37
CA VAL A 609 -13.14 14.38 -41.19
C VAL A 609 -12.16 13.97 -42.29
N THR A 610 -10.99 13.47 -41.88
CA THR A 610 -9.92 13.04 -42.80
C THR A 610 -9.87 11.52 -43.00
N THR A 611 -10.44 10.75 -42.07
CA THR A 611 -10.50 9.28 -42.10
C THR A 611 -11.83 8.77 -41.53
N MET A 612 -12.48 7.90 -42.31
CA MET A 612 -13.70 7.15 -41.93
C MET A 612 -13.43 5.64 -41.95
N ARG A 613 -12.16 5.24 -41.78
CA ARG A 613 -11.70 3.85 -41.81
C ARG A 613 -12.59 2.96 -40.93
N ALA A 614 -13.21 1.94 -41.51
CA ALA A 614 -14.03 0.96 -40.82
C ALA A 614 -15.20 1.51 -39.98
N MET A 615 -15.65 2.76 -40.21
CA MET A 615 -16.62 3.45 -39.35
C MET A 615 -17.90 2.65 -39.10
N PHE A 616 -18.42 1.95 -40.12
CA PHE A 616 -19.61 1.09 -40.06
C PHE A 616 -19.32 -0.37 -40.47
N GLY A 617 -18.05 -0.80 -40.43
CA GLY A 617 -17.65 -2.15 -40.78
C GLY A 617 -17.92 -3.20 -39.68
N GLY A 618 -17.59 -4.46 -39.94
CA GLY A 618 -17.78 -5.61 -39.05
C GLY A 618 -19.09 -6.37 -39.28
N PHE A 619 -19.03 -7.71 -39.17
CA PHE A 619 -20.13 -8.64 -39.47
C PHE A 619 -21.43 -8.43 -38.66
N SER A 620 -21.37 -7.76 -37.51
CA SER A 620 -22.56 -7.43 -36.71
C SER A 620 -23.19 -6.08 -37.08
N SER A 621 -22.56 -5.29 -37.96
CA SER A 621 -23.02 -3.95 -38.31
C SER A 621 -24.35 -4.00 -39.07
N ILE A 622 -25.33 -3.25 -38.57
CA ILE A 622 -26.68 -3.15 -39.16
C ILE A 622 -26.96 -1.79 -39.81
N PHE A 623 -26.02 -0.84 -39.71
CA PHE A 623 -26.24 0.57 -40.06
C PHE A 623 -26.65 0.76 -41.52
N ASN A 624 -27.77 1.41 -41.74
CA ASN A 624 -28.35 1.64 -43.06
C ASN A 624 -29.15 2.96 -43.11
N GLN A 625 -28.71 4.02 -42.42
CA GLN A 625 -29.33 5.34 -42.48
C GLN A 625 -28.76 6.22 -43.60
N ASP A 626 -29.57 7.20 -44.03
CA ASP A 626 -29.20 8.18 -45.05
C ASP A 626 -28.02 9.04 -44.58
N ILE A 627 -27.00 9.13 -45.45
CA ILE A 627 -25.76 9.90 -45.28
C ILE A 627 -25.40 10.63 -46.60
N SER A 628 -26.37 10.77 -47.51
CA SER A 628 -26.21 11.44 -48.82
C SER A 628 -25.89 12.94 -48.70
N SER A 629 -26.18 13.54 -47.55
CA SER A 629 -25.94 14.95 -47.20
C SER A 629 -24.50 15.25 -46.73
N TRP A 630 -23.68 14.24 -46.45
CA TRP A 630 -22.35 14.40 -45.87
C TRP A 630 -21.32 14.98 -46.86
N ASP A 631 -20.62 16.05 -46.46
CA ASP A 631 -19.44 16.56 -47.18
C ASP A 631 -18.19 15.76 -46.80
N VAL A 632 -17.94 14.69 -47.56
CA VAL A 632 -16.74 13.83 -47.39
C VAL A 632 -15.50 14.37 -48.12
N SER A 633 -15.49 15.63 -48.59
CA SER A 633 -14.41 16.15 -49.46
C SER A 633 -13.02 16.27 -48.82
N ALA A 634 -12.93 16.23 -47.49
CA ALA A 634 -11.67 16.15 -46.74
C ALA A 634 -11.18 14.70 -46.49
N VAL A 635 -12.02 13.68 -46.74
CA VAL A 635 -11.71 12.28 -46.42
C VAL A 635 -10.68 11.74 -47.40
N THR A 636 -9.55 11.24 -46.87
CA THR A 636 -8.48 10.60 -47.66
C THR A 636 -8.51 9.08 -47.59
N ASN A 637 -9.20 8.52 -46.58
CA ASN A 637 -9.15 7.11 -46.22
C ASN A 637 -10.55 6.54 -45.87
N MET A 638 -11.04 5.63 -46.71
CA MET A 638 -12.32 4.90 -46.55
C MET A 638 -12.11 3.38 -46.40
N TYR A 639 -10.90 2.93 -46.05
CA TYR A 639 -10.55 1.52 -45.83
C TYR A 639 -11.56 0.81 -44.92
N TYR A 640 -12.14 -0.31 -45.36
CA TYR A 640 -13.18 -1.07 -44.66
C TYR A 640 -14.48 -0.32 -44.28
N MET A 641 -14.78 0.88 -44.78
CA MET A 641 -15.86 1.74 -44.23
C MET A 641 -17.22 1.03 -44.01
N PHE A 642 -17.64 0.15 -44.92
CA PHE A 642 -18.87 -0.67 -44.84
C PHE A 642 -18.59 -2.19 -44.89
N GLN A 643 -17.36 -2.61 -44.55
CA GLN A 643 -16.92 -4.00 -44.67
C GLN A 643 -17.79 -4.96 -43.83
N ASN A 644 -18.40 -5.95 -44.47
CA ASN A 644 -19.36 -6.92 -43.93
C ASN A 644 -20.62 -6.31 -43.29
N ASN A 645 -20.93 -5.03 -43.55
CA ASN A 645 -22.27 -4.50 -43.28
C ASN A 645 -23.22 -5.04 -44.35
N HIS A 646 -23.88 -6.15 -44.03
CA HIS A 646 -24.72 -6.88 -44.97
C HIS A 646 -26.03 -6.15 -45.35
N LEU A 647 -26.36 -5.04 -44.69
CA LEU A 647 -27.61 -4.28 -44.88
C LEU A 647 -27.42 -2.94 -45.60
N PHE A 648 -26.24 -2.32 -45.55
CA PHE A 648 -26.00 -0.98 -46.09
C PHE A 648 -26.28 -0.90 -47.60
N ASN A 649 -27.21 -0.04 -47.99
CA ASN A 649 -27.60 0.21 -49.36
C ASN A 649 -28.22 1.62 -49.54
N GLN A 650 -27.63 2.65 -48.92
CA GLN A 650 -28.10 4.04 -49.03
C GLN A 650 -27.36 4.84 -50.09
N ASP A 651 -28.03 5.87 -50.62
CA ASP A 651 -27.49 6.71 -51.69
C ASP A 651 -26.28 7.52 -51.19
N ILE A 652 -25.19 7.42 -51.96
CA ILE A 652 -23.91 8.11 -51.74
C ILE A 652 -23.37 8.68 -53.06
N SER A 653 -24.21 8.77 -54.11
CA SER A 653 -23.88 9.31 -55.43
C SER A 653 -23.48 10.80 -55.41
N SER A 654 -23.86 11.51 -54.35
CA SER A 654 -23.54 12.91 -54.06
C SER A 654 -22.11 13.13 -53.54
N TRP A 655 -21.44 12.08 -53.05
CA TRP A 655 -20.18 12.20 -52.30
C TRP A 655 -19.00 12.65 -53.15
N ASN A 656 -18.33 13.72 -52.69
CA ASN A 656 -17.10 14.21 -53.29
C ASN A 656 -15.88 13.40 -52.81
N VAL A 657 -15.66 12.22 -53.39
CA VAL A 657 -14.53 11.33 -53.03
C VAL A 657 -13.18 11.74 -53.63
N SER A 658 -13.03 12.94 -54.22
CA SER A 658 -11.82 13.32 -54.97
C SER A 658 -10.53 13.43 -54.16
N ALA A 659 -10.62 13.48 -52.82
CA ALA A 659 -9.46 13.44 -51.92
C ALA A 659 -9.07 12.02 -51.48
N VAL A 660 -9.91 11.00 -51.75
CA VAL A 660 -9.70 9.63 -51.28
C VAL A 660 -8.57 8.97 -52.07
N THR A 661 -7.55 8.47 -51.36
CA THR A 661 -6.46 7.70 -51.95
C THR A 661 -6.57 6.20 -51.69
N ASN A 662 -7.35 5.81 -50.67
CA ASN A 662 -7.53 4.44 -50.23
C ASN A 662 -9.03 4.07 -50.08
N MET A 663 -9.50 3.19 -50.97
CA MET A 663 -10.83 2.56 -50.94
C MET A 663 -10.77 1.04 -50.74
N ASN A 664 -9.61 0.51 -50.31
CA ASN A 664 -9.39 -0.93 -50.18
C ASN A 664 -10.44 -1.55 -49.26
N SER A 665 -11.12 -2.58 -49.79
CA SER A 665 -12.16 -3.35 -49.12
C SER A 665 -13.34 -2.51 -48.57
N MET A 666 -13.61 -1.33 -49.12
CA MET A 666 -14.65 -0.40 -48.64
C MET A 666 -16.05 -1.06 -48.52
N PHE A 667 -16.42 -1.89 -49.50
CA PHE A 667 -17.68 -2.64 -49.57
C PHE A 667 -17.48 -4.17 -49.53
N TRP A 668 -16.32 -4.66 -49.07
CA TRP A 668 -16.09 -6.11 -48.93
C TRP A 668 -17.19 -6.72 -48.05
N GLY A 669 -18.05 -7.57 -48.62
CA GLY A 669 -19.13 -8.26 -47.91
C GLY A 669 -20.40 -7.43 -47.73
N ALA A 670 -20.48 -6.21 -48.28
CA ALA A 670 -21.68 -5.37 -48.26
C ALA A 670 -22.74 -5.92 -49.24
N SER A 671 -23.33 -7.07 -48.90
CA SER A 671 -24.14 -7.91 -49.79
C SER A 671 -25.42 -7.26 -50.31
N ALA A 672 -25.92 -6.22 -49.64
CA ALA A 672 -27.08 -5.45 -50.10
C ALA A 672 -26.71 -4.26 -50.99
N PHE A 673 -25.44 -3.82 -51.01
CA PHE A 673 -25.04 -2.56 -51.64
C PHE A 673 -25.10 -2.64 -53.16
N ASN A 674 -25.91 -1.76 -53.76
CA ASN A 674 -26.08 -1.63 -55.20
C ASN A 674 -26.56 -0.21 -55.59
N GLN A 675 -26.02 0.83 -54.95
CA GLN A 675 -26.36 2.23 -55.26
C GLN A 675 -25.39 2.86 -56.27
N ALA A 676 -25.89 3.84 -57.03
CA ALA A 676 -25.15 4.50 -58.09
C ALA A 676 -23.95 5.29 -57.54
N ILE A 677 -22.80 5.13 -58.19
CA ILE A 677 -21.51 5.76 -57.84
C ILE A 677 -20.72 6.14 -59.11
N ASP A 678 -21.39 6.19 -60.27
CA ASP A 678 -20.82 6.57 -61.58
C ASP A 678 -20.27 8.01 -61.58
N SER A 679 -20.85 8.87 -60.74
CA SER A 679 -20.47 10.26 -60.50
C SER A 679 -19.12 10.45 -59.77
N TRP A 680 -18.58 9.40 -59.15
CA TRP A 680 -17.42 9.51 -58.25
C TRP A 680 -16.11 9.82 -58.98
N VAL A 681 -15.43 10.88 -58.52
CA VAL A 681 -14.11 11.28 -59.03
C VAL A 681 -13.01 10.47 -58.32
N VAL A 682 -12.76 9.25 -58.80
CA VAL A 682 -11.79 8.31 -58.20
C VAL A 682 -10.34 8.48 -58.67
N SER A 683 -10.01 9.55 -59.40
CA SER A 683 -8.69 9.78 -60.03
C SER A 683 -7.49 9.87 -59.07
N SER A 684 -7.73 9.95 -57.77
CA SER A 684 -6.69 9.97 -56.72
C SER A 684 -6.52 8.64 -55.98
N VAL A 685 -7.37 7.65 -56.25
CA VAL A 685 -7.32 6.32 -55.61
C VAL A 685 -6.16 5.50 -56.18
N THR A 686 -5.31 4.98 -55.30
CA THR A 686 -4.16 4.14 -55.70
C THR A 686 -4.36 2.65 -55.41
N ASP A 687 -5.28 2.31 -54.51
CA ASP A 687 -5.58 0.95 -54.06
C ASP A 687 -7.10 0.70 -54.04
N MET A 688 -7.56 -0.24 -54.88
CA MET A 688 -8.95 -0.73 -54.97
C MET A 688 -9.06 -2.22 -54.60
N THR A 689 -8.04 -2.77 -53.93
CA THR A 689 -7.98 -4.19 -53.52
C THR A 689 -9.25 -4.58 -52.75
N ALA A 690 -9.89 -5.67 -53.18
CA ALA A 690 -11.10 -6.25 -52.61
C ALA A 690 -12.29 -5.29 -52.40
N MET A 691 -12.34 -4.14 -53.10
CA MET A 691 -13.33 -3.08 -52.87
C MET A 691 -14.78 -3.57 -52.86
N PHE A 692 -15.15 -4.50 -53.76
CA PHE A 692 -16.47 -5.12 -53.89
C PHE A 692 -16.45 -6.65 -53.67
N LEU A 693 -15.44 -7.17 -52.95
CA LEU A 693 -15.32 -8.60 -52.66
C LEU A 693 -16.57 -9.11 -51.94
N ASN A 694 -17.21 -10.19 -52.40
CA ASN A 694 -18.48 -10.70 -51.90
C ASN A 694 -19.66 -9.68 -51.89
N ALA A 695 -19.58 -8.53 -52.60
CA ALA A 695 -20.68 -7.57 -52.71
C ALA A 695 -21.75 -8.10 -53.69
N SER A 696 -22.51 -9.09 -53.26
CA SER A 696 -23.28 -9.98 -54.14
C SER A 696 -24.42 -9.32 -54.92
N ALA A 697 -24.94 -8.17 -54.48
CA ALA A 697 -25.93 -7.38 -55.20
C ALA A 697 -25.34 -6.32 -56.15
N PHE A 698 -24.04 -5.99 -56.04
CA PHE A 698 -23.46 -4.84 -56.75
C PHE A 698 -23.34 -5.09 -58.25
N ASN A 699 -23.98 -4.23 -59.05
CA ASN A 699 -23.93 -4.25 -60.51
C ASN A 699 -24.23 -2.86 -61.12
N GLN A 700 -23.74 -1.77 -60.51
CA GLN A 700 -23.90 -0.42 -61.05
C GLN A 700 -22.80 -0.04 -62.04
N ASP A 701 -23.16 0.78 -63.02
CA ASP A 701 -22.22 1.30 -64.01
C ASP A 701 -21.13 2.14 -63.34
N ILE A 702 -19.88 1.84 -63.66
CA ILE A 702 -18.66 2.52 -63.21
C ILE A 702 -17.68 2.74 -64.37
N SER A 703 -18.17 2.64 -65.62
CA SER A 703 -17.40 2.83 -66.85
C SER A 703 -16.79 4.23 -66.99
N GLY A 704 -17.39 5.23 -66.33
CA GLY A 704 -16.91 6.62 -66.31
C GLY A 704 -15.72 6.89 -65.38
N TRP A 705 -15.32 5.94 -64.54
CA TRP A 705 -14.25 6.13 -63.55
C TRP A 705 -12.86 6.28 -64.17
N ASP A 706 -12.15 7.35 -63.81
CA ASP A 706 -10.71 7.49 -64.10
C ASP A 706 -9.88 6.68 -63.09
N VAL A 707 -9.66 5.41 -63.42
CA VAL A 707 -8.82 4.48 -62.64
C VAL A 707 -7.32 4.63 -62.92
N SER A 708 -6.86 5.68 -63.62
CA SER A 708 -5.47 5.76 -64.11
C SER A 708 -4.40 5.89 -63.01
N SER A 709 -4.78 6.26 -61.79
CA SER A 709 -3.88 6.26 -60.61
C SER A 709 -3.81 4.90 -59.88
N VAL A 710 -4.69 3.95 -60.22
CA VAL A 710 -4.81 2.67 -59.50
C VAL A 710 -3.63 1.75 -59.82
N THR A 711 -3.04 1.16 -58.77
CA THR A 711 -1.88 0.26 -58.87
C THR A 711 -2.21 -1.20 -58.56
N THR A 712 -3.32 -1.47 -57.88
CA THR A 712 -3.79 -2.81 -57.54
C THR A 712 -5.33 -2.88 -57.58
N MET A 713 -5.83 -3.92 -58.24
CA MET A 713 -7.24 -4.32 -58.30
C MET A 713 -7.40 -5.78 -57.83
N ASP A 714 -6.49 -6.25 -56.98
CA ASP A 714 -6.49 -7.60 -56.42
C ASP A 714 -7.85 -7.92 -55.80
N SER A 715 -8.47 -9.01 -56.25
CA SER A 715 -9.75 -9.51 -55.77
C SER A 715 -10.92 -8.50 -55.81
N MET A 716 -10.82 -7.42 -56.62
CA MET A 716 -11.74 -6.26 -56.56
C MET A 716 -13.22 -6.62 -56.65
N PHE A 717 -13.59 -7.56 -57.53
CA PHE A 717 -14.97 -8.06 -57.71
C PHE A 717 -15.11 -9.55 -57.35
N TYR A 718 -14.16 -10.14 -56.62
CA TYR A 718 -14.21 -11.56 -56.22
C TYR A 718 -15.59 -11.92 -55.63
N GLN A 719 -16.27 -12.91 -56.23
CA GLN A 719 -17.63 -13.35 -55.87
C GLN A 719 -18.73 -12.26 -55.86
N ALA A 720 -18.53 -11.12 -56.55
CA ALA A 720 -19.57 -10.10 -56.77
C ALA A 720 -20.65 -10.65 -57.72
N SER A 721 -21.57 -11.44 -57.16
CA SER A 721 -22.40 -12.41 -57.88
C SER A 721 -23.41 -11.82 -58.87
N ALA A 722 -23.57 -10.51 -58.91
CA ALA A 722 -24.39 -9.77 -59.87
C ALA A 722 -23.56 -8.99 -60.92
N PHE A 723 -22.25 -8.80 -60.71
CA PHE A 723 -21.46 -7.80 -61.44
C PHE A 723 -21.12 -8.25 -62.87
N ASN A 724 -21.57 -7.47 -63.86
CA ASN A 724 -21.26 -7.65 -65.28
C ASN A 724 -21.41 -6.33 -66.06
N GLN A 725 -20.77 -5.25 -65.59
CA GLN A 725 -20.78 -3.94 -66.27
C GLN A 725 -19.58 -3.73 -67.18
N ASN A 726 -19.76 -2.96 -68.24
CA ASN A 726 -18.74 -2.71 -69.27
C ASN A 726 -17.62 -1.80 -68.75
N LEU A 727 -16.38 -2.31 -68.72
CA LEU A 727 -15.19 -1.59 -68.25
C LEU A 727 -14.18 -1.26 -69.37
N SER A 728 -14.56 -1.39 -70.65
CA SER A 728 -13.68 -1.19 -71.82
C SER A 728 -13.01 0.20 -71.91
N THR A 729 -13.56 1.19 -71.19
CA THR A 729 -13.09 2.58 -71.08
C THR A 729 -12.00 2.80 -70.03
N TRP A 730 -11.76 1.84 -69.13
CA TRP A 730 -10.83 1.98 -68.01
C TRP A 730 -9.35 2.02 -68.43
N ASN A 731 -8.63 3.04 -67.97
CA ASN A 731 -7.18 3.18 -68.18
C ASN A 731 -6.40 2.41 -67.09
N VAL A 732 -6.29 1.09 -67.22
CA VAL A 732 -5.60 0.22 -66.25
C VAL A 732 -4.07 0.21 -66.35
N ARG A 733 -3.46 1.11 -67.15
CA ARG A 733 -2.01 1.12 -67.48
C ARG A 733 -1.06 1.08 -66.27
N ASN A 734 -1.45 1.61 -65.12
CA ASN A 734 -0.61 1.63 -63.91
C ASN A 734 -0.87 0.47 -62.95
N VAL A 735 -1.84 -0.41 -63.24
CA VAL A 735 -2.16 -1.57 -62.41
C VAL A 735 -1.09 -2.65 -62.58
N THR A 736 -0.49 -3.08 -61.48
CA THR A 736 0.52 -4.16 -61.47
C THR A 736 -0.03 -5.50 -60.99
N ASN A 737 -1.21 -5.51 -60.36
CA ASN A 737 -1.84 -6.70 -59.78
C ASN A 737 -3.36 -6.76 -60.03
N MET A 738 -3.82 -7.86 -60.65
CA MET A 738 -5.24 -8.20 -60.94
C MET A 738 -5.60 -9.64 -60.49
N ARG A 739 -4.78 -10.22 -59.59
CA ARG A 739 -4.99 -11.53 -58.96
C ARG A 739 -6.44 -11.66 -58.45
N TRP A 740 -7.14 -12.73 -58.80
CA TRP A 740 -8.56 -13.01 -58.47
C TRP A 740 -9.62 -11.93 -58.81
N MET A 741 -9.32 -10.93 -59.65
CA MET A 741 -10.18 -9.74 -59.84
C MET A 741 -11.66 -10.06 -60.13
N PHE A 742 -11.95 -11.09 -60.94
CA PHE A 742 -13.30 -11.54 -61.31
C PHE A 742 -13.56 -13.02 -60.92
N TYR A 743 -12.90 -13.51 -59.87
CA TYR A 743 -13.06 -14.88 -59.41
C TYR A 743 -14.54 -15.21 -59.08
N ASN A 744 -15.06 -16.33 -59.60
CA ASN A 744 -16.47 -16.73 -59.45
C ASN A 744 -17.49 -15.60 -59.74
N THR A 745 -17.17 -14.71 -60.70
CA THR A 745 -17.99 -13.53 -61.07
C THR A 745 -18.59 -13.72 -62.46
N PRO A 746 -19.86 -13.37 -62.73
CA PRO A 746 -20.51 -13.59 -64.03
C PRO A 746 -20.13 -12.51 -65.07
N PHE A 747 -18.85 -12.13 -65.11
CA PHE A 747 -18.34 -11.06 -65.98
C PHE A 747 -18.15 -11.56 -67.43
N ASP A 748 -18.82 -10.91 -68.37
CA ASP A 748 -18.78 -11.20 -69.81
C ASP A 748 -18.83 -9.89 -70.62
N GLN A 749 -17.74 -9.12 -70.57
CA GLN A 749 -17.58 -7.86 -71.32
C GLN A 749 -16.23 -7.83 -72.05
N ASP A 750 -16.15 -7.06 -73.14
CA ASP A 750 -14.90 -6.80 -73.85
C ASP A 750 -13.99 -5.89 -73.01
N ILE A 751 -12.78 -6.39 -72.73
CA ILE A 751 -11.67 -5.65 -72.09
C ILE A 751 -10.35 -5.79 -72.88
N GLY A 752 -10.42 -6.18 -74.16
CA GLY A 752 -9.23 -6.28 -75.03
C GLY A 752 -8.54 -4.94 -75.27
N SER A 753 -9.23 -3.83 -75.03
CA SER A 753 -8.69 -2.46 -75.08
C SER A 753 -7.78 -2.09 -73.89
N TRP A 754 -7.74 -2.89 -72.82
CA TRP A 754 -6.94 -2.61 -71.62
C TRP A 754 -5.43 -2.72 -71.88
N ASP A 755 -4.67 -1.67 -71.50
CA ASP A 755 -3.20 -1.72 -71.51
C ASP A 755 -2.69 -2.45 -70.26
N VAL A 756 -2.41 -3.74 -70.40
CA VAL A 756 -1.98 -4.64 -69.33
C VAL A 756 -0.45 -4.78 -69.24
N SER A 757 0.30 -3.96 -69.98
CA SER A 757 1.76 -4.06 -70.12
C SER A 757 2.57 -3.89 -68.81
N GLN A 758 1.95 -3.45 -67.72
CA GLN A 758 2.57 -3.33 -66.39
C GLN A 758 2.09 -4.40 -65.39
N VAL A 759 1.11 -5.23 -65.75
CA VAL A 759 0.56 -6.26 -64.87
C VAL A 759 1.58 -7.40 -64.71
N THR A 760 1.90 -7.73 -63.46
CA THR A 760 2.85 -8.80 -63.11
C THR A 760 2.14 -10.04 -62.53
N ASN A 761 0.86 -9.94 -62.21
CA ASN A 761 0.09 -10.99 -61.56
C ASN A 761 -1.40 -10.94 -61.96
N MET A 762 -1.88 -12.02 -62.58
CA MET A 762 -3.30 -12.27 -62.92
C MET A 762 -3.74 -13.68 -62.44
N GLU A 763 -3.11 -14.21 -61.39
CA GLU A 763 -3.43 -15.56 -60.88
C GLU A 763 -4.93 -15.65 -60.52
N SER A 764 -5.61 -16.65 -61.07
CA SER A 764 -7.04 -16.90 -60.85
C SER A 764 -8.00 -15.75 -61.23
N MET A 765 -7.58 -14.80 -62.08
CA MET A 765 -8.35 -13.60 -62.47
C MET A 765 -9.80 -13.90 -62.89
N PHE A 766 -10.02 -14.87 -63.78
CA PHE A 766 -11.35 -15.32 -64.22
C PHE A 766 -11.69 -16.75 -63.77
N ASN A 767 -11.00 -17.31 -62.78
CA ASN A 767 -11.28 -18.69 -62.37
C ASN A 767 -12.72 -18.80 -61.82
N GLY A 768 -13.51 -19.73 -62.39
CA GLY A 768 -14.94 -19.85 -62.12
C GLY A 768 -15.86 -18.90 -62.92
N ALA A 769 -15.31 -17.94 -63.66
CA ALA A 769 -16.02 -17.13 -64.65
C ALA A 769 -15.98 -17.78 -66.05
N THR A 770 -16.71 -17.18 -66.99
CA THR A 770 -16.76 -17.59 -68.41
C THR A 770 -17.04 -16.36 -69.28
N LEU A 771 -16.01 -15.81 -69.92
CA LEU A 771 -16.17 -14.85 -71.02
C LEU A 771 -16.73 -15.59 -72.23
N SER A 772 -17.65 -14.95 -72.95
CA SER A 772 -18.08 -15.42 -74.27
C SER A 772 -16.93 -15.35 -75.28
N THR A 773 -16.91 -16.27 -76.25
CA THR A 773 -15.82 -16.35 -77.25
C THR A 773 -15.49 -15.02 -77.95
N PRO A 774 -16.45 -14.17 -78.36
CA PRO A 774 -16.11 -12.86 -78.92
C PRO A 774 -15.33 -11.95 -77.96
N ASN A 775 -15.67 -11.95 -76.68
CA ASN A 775 -15.00 -11.13 -75.66
C ASN A 775 -13.62 -11.72 -75.30
N TYR A 776 -13.49 -13.05 -75.24
CA TYR A 776 -12.21 -13.71 -74.97
C TYR A 776 -11.24 -13.64 -76.17
N ASP A 777 -11.74 -13.72 -77.40
CA ASP A 777 -10.98 -13.48 -78.62
C ASP A 777 -10.45 -12.04 -78.66
N ALA A 778 -11.30 -11.06 -78.34
CA ALA A 778 -10.91 -9.65 -78.25
C ALA A 778 -9.84 -9.41 -77.17
N LEU A 779 -9.99 -10.04 -75.99
CA LEU A 779 -9.00 -10.02 -74.90
C LEU A 779 -7.64 -10.53 -75.38
N LEU A 780 -7.58 -11.74 -75.94
CA LEU A 780 -6.33 -12.36 -76.39
C LEU A 780 -5.63 -11.53 -77.47
N ILE A 781 -6.37 -11.11 -78.51
CA ILE A 781 -5.81 -10.34 -79.64
C ILE A 781 -5.38 -8.93 -79.20
N GLY A 782 -6.12 -8.31 -78.28
CA GLY A 782 -5.84 -6.95 -77.79
C GLY A 782 -4.67 -6.87 -76.81
N TRP A 783 -4.43 -7.93 -76.02
CA TRP A 783 -3.32 -8.00 -75.07
C TRP A 783 -2.02 -8.47 -75.73
N ASP A 784 -2.07 -9.42 -76.67
CA ASP A 784 -0.92 -9.90 -77.46
C ASP A 784 -0.26 -8.79 -78.30
N ALA A 785 -1.03 -7.77 -78.70
CA ALA A 785 -0.53 -6.60 -79.43
C ALA A 785 0.36 -5.63 -78.59
N GLN A 786 0.69 -5.99 -77.35
CA GLN A 786 1.37 -5.12 -76.37
C GLN A 786 2.75 -5.67 -75.98
N ASN A 787 3.60 -4.80 -75.41
CA ASN A 787 4.85 -5.24 -74.79
C ASN A 787 4.55 -5.76 -73.36
N LEU A 788 4.27 -7.05 -73.21
CA LEU A 788 3.83 -7.64 -71.95
C LEU A 788 4.98 -7.84 -70.94
N GLN A 789 4.63 -8.06 -69.66
CA GLN A 789 5.59 -8.54 -68.66
C GLN A 789 5.84 -10.04 -68.86
N PRO A 790 7.07 -10.54 -68.67
CA PRO A 790 7.37 -11.94 -68.90
C PRO A 790 7.03 -12.84 -67.70
N ASN A 791 6.62 -14.08 -67.97
CA ASN A 791 6.26 -15.13 -67.01
C ASN A 791 5.01 -14.85 -66.14
N VAL A 792 4.03 -14.08 -66.63
CA VAL A 792 2.77 -13.85 -65.92
C VAL A 792 1.91 -15.13 -65.96
N THR A 793 1.32 -15.48 -64.81
CA THR A 793 0.26 -16.49 -64.73
C THR A 793 -1.09 -15.81 -64.94
N PHE A 794 -1.87 -16.31 -65.91
CA PHE A 794 -3.21 -15.83 -66.25
C PHE A 794 -4.21 -16.99 -66.26
N ASP A 795 -5.37 -16.77 -65.66
CA ASP A 795 -6.47 -17.73 -65.63
C ASP A 795 -7.68 -17.07 -66.30
N GLY A 796 -8.01 -17.55 -67.50
CA GLY A 796 -9.15 -17.14 -68.31
C GLY A 796 -10.45 -17.89 -67.95
N GLY A 797 -10.48 -18.68 -66.88
CA GLY A 797 -11.66 -19.42 -66.45
C GLY A 797 -12.08 -20.52 -67.42
N ASN A 798 -13.38 -20.64 -67.67
CA ASN A 798 -13.94 -21.61 -68.61
C ASN A 798 -14.06 -21.04 -70.05
N SER A 799 -13.52 -19.85 -70.29
CA SER A 799 -13.66 -19.11 -71.55
C SER A 799 -12.99 -19.85 -72.71
N GLN A 800 -13.61 -19.85 -73.90
CA GLN A 800 -13.11 -20.56 -75.08
C GLN A 800 -12.81 -19.59 -76.22
N TYR A 801 -11.68 -19.78 -76.90
CA TYR A 801 -11.22 -18.93 -78.01
C TYR A 801 -11.50 -19.56 -79.39
N SER A 802 -11.59 -18.76 -80.44
CA SER A 802 -11.79 -19.22 -81.82
C SER A 802 -10.48 -19.49 -82.56
N ALA A 803 -10.57 -20.31 -83.62
CA ALA A 803 -9.42 -20.70 -84.44
C ALA A 803 -8.92 -19.54 -85.32
N GLY A 804 -7.60 -19.43 -85.48
CA GLY A 804 -6.96 -18.31 -86.18
C GLY A 804 -6.48 -17.24 -85.21
N ALA A 805 -6.92 -15.98 -85.36
CA ALA A 805 -6.26 -14.83 -84.72
C ALA A 805 -6.14 -14.91 -83.17
N ALA A 806 -7.15 -15.44 -82.47
CA ALA A 806 -7.09 -15.61 -81.02
C ALA A 806 -6.23 -16.82 -80.59
N GLU A 807 -6.27 -17.91 -81.37
CA GLU A 807 -5.39 -19.07 -81.22
C GLU A 807 -3.91 -18.71 -81.44
N ASP A 808 -3.61 -17.93 -82.49
CA ASP A 808 -2.27 -17.41 -82.80
C ASP A 808 -1.75 -16.49 -81.68
N ALA A 809 -2.57 -15.52 -81.24
CA ALA A 809 -2.22 -14.59 -80.15
C ALA A 809 -1.94 -15.34 -78.84
N ARG A 810 -2.85 -16.22 -78.41
CA ARG A 810 -2.66 -17.06 -77.22
C ARG A 810 -1.39 -17.91 -77.30
N ALA A 811 -1.05 -18.42 -78.48
CA ALA A 811 0.18 -19.19 -78.68
C ALA A 811 1.44 -18.30 -78.60
N TYR A 812 1.37 -17.05 -79.06
CA TYR A 812 2.48 -16.09 -79.03
C TYR A 812 2.80 -15.62 -77.60
N MET A 813 1.80 -15.21 -76.81
CA MET A 813 1.96 -14.84 -75.38
C MET A 813 2.65 -15.95 -74.55
N ILE A 814 2.29 -17.22 -74.81
CA ILE A 814 2.92 -18.38 -74.14
C ILE A 814 4.36 -18.61 -74.64
N ALA A 815 4.60 -18.47 -75.95
CA ALA A 815 5.88 -18.83 -76.56
C ALA A 815 6.96 -17.74 -76.47
N THR A 816 6.57 -16.47 -76.34
CA THR A 816 7.50 -15.32 -76.39
C THR A 816 7.61 -14.60 -75.04
N ASP A 817 6.48 -14.24 -74.42
CA ASP A 817 6.45 -13.66 -73.07
C ASP A 817 6.50 -14.72 -71.96
N GLY A 818 6.37 -16.00 -72.30
CA GLY A 818 6.45 -17.10 -71.33
C GLY A 818 5.25 -17.20 -70.39
N TRP A 819 4.09 -16.67 -70.80
CA TRP A 819 2.88 -16.68 -69.97
C TRP A 819 2.37 -18.10 -69.69
N THR A 820 1.82 -18.30 -68.48
CA THR A 820 1.11 -19.54 -68.12
C THR A 820 -0.39 -19.27 -68.17
N ILE A 821 -1.02 -19.61 -69.31
CA ILE A 821 -2.45 -19.40 -69.56
C ILE A 821 -3.24 -20.69 -69.29
N THR A 822 -4.22 -20.62 -68.39
CA THR A 822 -5.23 -21.66 -68.15
C THR A 822 -6.60 -21.16 -68.59
N ASP A 823 -7.29 -21.89 -69.48
CA ASP A 823 -8.61 -21.52 -70.01
C ASP A 823 -9.40 -22.74 -70.52
N GLY A 824 -10.61 -22.51 -71.05
CA GLY A 824 -11.50 -23.53 -71.62
C GLY A 824 -11.07 -24.08 -73.00
N GLY A 825 -9.91 -23.68 -73.52
CA GLY A 825 -9.37 -24.17 -74.79
C GLY A 825 -10.07 -23.64 -76.04
N LEU A 826 -9.72 -24.24 -77.18
CA LEU A 826 -10.29 -23.91 -78.49
C LEU A 826 -11.78 -24.30 -78.55
N ALA A 827 -12.63 -23.35 -78.95
CA ALA A 827 -14.06 -23.55 -79.13
C ALA A 827 -14.35 -24.60 -80.23
N THR A 828 -15.32 -25.49 -79.98
CA THR A 828 -15.76 -26.48 -80.98
C THR A 828 -16.69 -25.87 -82.02
N PRO A 829 -16.55 -26.18 -83.33
CA PRO A 829 -17.39 -25.64 -84.41
C PRO A 829 -18.89 -26.00 -84.34
#